data_AF-A0A3M7D630-F1
#
_entry.id   AF-A0A3M7D630-F1
#
_cell.length_a   1.000
_cell.length_b   1.000
_cell.length_c   1.000
_cell.angle_alpha   90.00
_cell.angle_beta   90.00
_cell.angle_gamma   90.00
#
_symmetry.space_group_name_H-M   'P 1'
#
loop_
_entity.id
_entity.type
_entity.pdbx_description
1 polymer ?
#
loop_
_entity_poly.entity_id
_entity_poly.type
_entity_poly.pdbx_seq_one_letter_code
_entity_poly.pdbx_strand_id
1 'polypeptide(L)'
;MRELTRRSQHFWDLVVQTVPGWALEGGHRSPCNMAGKKPCHFFQLGRCKNGSNGCKYAHVKDPSFKSKACINFAKGTCHRGKTCTYSHDQADIDLWRASDDQATAANASGPSHVDNSQAVLKNWKYNIPQEIGRPTPLGPNLGRFFKQAAKLIDGDVGRMQEVIVLLASEGGLQRIIELLEQPLDKVHPDILARLFNSQIIYFLEIITHKHVMASAILKLRLTTIYNIVWDVDGEQAIRLFSAVARHLQTLHLTGQGEGSITNTTAIHAIECALTALDKLIELNTKAKIHDGLKPVAEAFAILLNEPMTDEVRFAVKPSQSYLRRVEQRLGLGQAIPTQSEGKQHIGEGVFFTLERPGPGELNIDGVPRHDNDHVDIRGISILPTTLEIQFAGAEYLPLADPTQWHFGGLEGLLDRHFRLLRADTVGQLRDTAKTELARLQAPEARGPTQQNQQRTSRAFVYGNATIVDVTFTSRNGIEFAISFDQPGNVQRKNKNERKDWSQNSKRLSDDALVCLLSSLGSAIFLTVVPEPKNPKKDAAKGEQQTSIHKQYDLWSDGQRAHVIVKPAQPDGIELILRELSSSGNARLSLVEFPGVLLPSFQPTLRAMQRLSETLEVPFADVLAPVSTTANPTRDVEIQAPSYATRPGFQFDLSTVTTDGQALRFTPGRDIEGAAAELAEHSSLDHGQAEAVVSSLSRSLALIQGPPGTGESYTGVQLVKILLAHKKSCNLGPILCVCFTNQTLDQSLERLLDEGVFNIVRIGGRSKSERLADVNLREAVQRLDLTKTEKSERLRLTKKVEDEVTELKLILRSMSELGSQSSIEEYLREWHPQHHHQLFSNIDEEGLITVNRHQGSELQQWLNAVPWGQKKRRPVARLENADLNQMTARERRRLYRFWASEAERLVRNKFHIALASYNELKEQLDCIRIETEQRVLRQANIIGITTSGLARNLDLLRRVNAKVLLCEEAGEVPESHLLTALLPSVEHAILIGDHQQLRPHVQNYDLSTESRGARGVSKALYAG
;
A
#
# COMPACT_ATOMS: atom_id res chain seq x y z
N MET A 1 18.83 23.70 35.59
CA MET A 1 19.62 24.95 35.63
C MET A 1 19.43 25.62 34.28
N ARG A 2 18.47 26.57 34.21
CA ARG A 2 18.73 28.01 33.92
C ARG A 2 19.59 28.12 32.66
N GLU A 3 19.07 28.20 31.43
CA GLU A 3 18.01 29.03 30.87
C GLU A 3 17.26 28.25 29.76
N LEU A 4 16.22 28.84 29.14
CA LEU A 4 15.36 28.30 28.08
C LEU A 4 14.06 27.59 28.53
N THR A 5 13.48 28.05 29.63
CA THR A 5 12.05 27.90 29.93
C THR A 5 11.46 29.26 30.32
N ARG A 6 11.36 30.17 29.35
CA ARG A 6 10.61 31.44 29.44
C ARG A 6 10.55 32.07 28.04
N ARG A 7 9.48 31.78 27.28
CA ARG A 7 8.89 32.64 26.22
C ARG A 7 7.84 31.86 25.40
N SER A 8 6.60 31.85 25.90
CA SER A 8 5.36 31.83 25.08
C SER A 8 4.12 31.91 25.98
N GLN A 9 4.05 32.95 26.81
CA GLN A 9 2.84 33.31 27.55
C GLN A 9 2.93 34.81 27.88
N HIS A 10 2.62 35.66 26.88
CA HIS A 10 2.29 37.08 27.04
C HIS A 10 1.97 37.67 25.65
N PHE A 11 0.70 37.61 25.24
CA PHE A 11 0.21 38.38 24.09
C PHE A 11 -1.19 38.99 24.33
N TRP A 12 -1.72 39.00 25.56
CA TRP A 12 -3.06 39.57 25.81
C TRP A 12 -3.20 40.51 27.01
N ASP A 13 -2.10 41.03 27.56
CA ASP A 13 -2.16 42.03 28.65
C ASP A 13 -1.27 43.24 28.36
N LEU A 14 -1.66 44.11 27.42
CA LEU A 14 -1.20 45.52 27.43
C LEU A 14 -1.96 46.48 26.47
N VAL A 15 -3.26 46.70 26.65
CA VAL A 15 -3.88 47.98 26.20
C VAL A 15 -5.03 48.37 27.14
N VAL A 16 -4.74 48.97 28.30
CA VAL A 16 -5.51 50.12 28.85
C VAL A 16 -4.67 50.84 29.91
N GLN A 17 -4.36 52.13 29.67
CA GLN A 17 -4.52 53.29 30.58
C GLN A 17 -3.39 54.31 30.49
N THR A 18 -3.78 55.56 30.18
CA THR A 18 -3.06 56.81 30.47
C THR A 18 -4.02 57.84 31.08
N VAL A 19 -3.71 58.23 32.33
CA VAL A 19 -3.80 59.58 32.96
C VAL A 19 -5.19 60.14 33.43
N PRO A 20 -5.24 60.90 34.57
CA PRO A 20 -6.40 60.98 35.50
C PRO A 20 -7.03 62.38 35.70
N GLY A 21 -8.10 62.47 36.50
CA GLY A 21 -8.65 63.72 37.07
C GLY A 21 -9.42 63.51 38.38
N TRP A 22 -9.07 64.29 39.41
CA TRP A 22 -9.57 64.27 40.80
C TRP A 22 -10.92 64.99 41.01
N ALA A 23 -11.72 64.54 41.98
CA ALA A 23 -12.14 65.30 43.17
C ALA A 23 -13.15 64.51 44.04
N LEU A 24 -12.95 64.56 45.35
CA LEU A 24 -13.83 64.06 46.42
C LEU A 24 -14.82 65.16 46.83
N GLU A 25 -16.06 64.81 47.16
CA GLU A 25 -16.81 65.45 48.26
C GLU A 25 -18.03 64.61 48.67
N GLY A 26 -18.28 64.56 49.99
CA GLY A 26 -19.24 63.66 50.64
C GLY A 26 -20.65 64.22 50.82
N GLY A 27 -21.53 63.42 51.44
CA GLY A 27 -22.83 63.89 51.91
C GLY A 27 -23.86 62.78 52.12
N HIS A 28 -24.18 62.51 53.39
CA HIS A 28 -25.31 61.68 53.85
C HIS A 28 -26.67 62.11 53.27
N ARG A 29 -27.53 61.14 52.88
CA ARG A 29 -28.99 61.17 53.12
C ARG A 29 -29.57 59.75 53.30
N SER A 30 -30.29 59.57 54.41
CA SER A 30 -31.12 58.40 54.73
C SER A 30 -32.49 58.44 53.99
N PRO A 31 -33.42 57.50 54.23
CA PRO A 31 -33.91 56.52 53.27
C PRO A 31 -35.22 56.94 52.57
N CYS A 32 -35.36 56.62 51.28
CA CYS A 32 -36.66 56.72 50.61
C CYS A 32 -37.44 55.39 50.68
N ASN A 33 -38.56 55.44 51.40
CA ASN A 33 -39.73 54.55 51.42
C ASN A 33 -39.81 53.49 50.30
N MET A 34 -39.65 52.21 50.67
CA MET A 34 -40.01 51.04 49.88
C MET A 34 -41.41 50.52 50.23
N ALA A 35 -42.45 51.32 50.02
CA ALA A 35 -43.83 50.86 50.16
C ALA A 35 -44.59 51.15 48.85
N GLY A 36 -44.77 50.12 48.01
CA GLY A 36 -45.62 50.17 46.80
C GLY A 36 -45.02 49.64 45.49
N LYS A 37 -43.75 49.23 45.45
CA LYS A 37 -43.12 48.70 44.22
C LYS A 37 -43.27 47.18 44.10
N LYS A 38 -43.72 46.68 42.94
CA LYS A 38 -43.77 45.24 42.61
C LYS A 38 -42.35 44.61 42.65
N PRO A 39 -42.19 43.33 43.03
CA PRO A 39 -40.89 42.67 43.05
C PRO A 39 -40.23 42.62 41.67
N CYS A 40 -38.91 42.81 41.62
CA CYS A 40 -38.13 42.78 40.39
C CYS A 40 -37.87 41.33 39.95
N HIS A 41 -38.46 40.93 38.82
CA HIS A 41 -38.32 39.59 38.25
C HIS A 41 -36.86 39.19 37.98
N PHE A 42 -36.08 40.09 37.36
CA PHE A 42 -34.67 39.84 37.09
C PHE A 42 -33.81 39.79 38.35
N PHE A 43 -34.23 40.43 39.44
CA PHE A 43 -33.57 40.31 40.74
C PHE A 43 -33.85 38.96 41.38
N GLN A 44 -35.08 38.43 41.29
CA GLN A 44 -35.38 37.06 41.75
C GLN A 44 -34.53 36.00 41.02
N LEU A 45 -34.20 36.26 39.75
CA LEU A 45 -33.33 35.41 38.92
C LEU A 45 -31.82 35.69 39.09
N GLY A 46 -31.43 36.66 39.92
CA GLY A 46 -30.03 37.04 40.15
C GLY A 46 -29.34 37.76 38.98
N ARG A 47 -30.10 38.30 38.02
CA ARG A 47 -29.60 38.89 36.76
C ARG A 47 -29.84 40.39 36.63
N CYS A 48 -30.34 41.07 37.66
CA CYS A 48 -30.63 42.50 37.58
C CYS A 48 -29.34 43.35 37.59
N LYS A 49 -29.09 44.09 36.50
CA LYS A 49 -27.90 44.94 36.35
C LYS A 49 -28.04 46.36 36.92
N ASN A 50 -29.25 46.76 37.35
CA ASN A 50 -29.55 48.17 37.67
C ASN A 50 -29.45 48.53 39.17
N GLY A 51 -28.94 47.62 40.03
CA GLY A 51 -28.75 47.86 41.47
C GLY A 51 -30.06 48.12 42.25
N SER A 52 -30.00 48.12 43.59
CA SER A 52 -31.19 48.30 44.45
C SER A 52 -31.81 49.70 44.37
N ASN A 53 -31.01 50.73 44.10
CA ASN A 53 -31.46 52.13 44.06
C ASN A 53 -31.78 52.64 42.64
N GLY A 54 -31.37 51.94 41.59
CA GLY A 54 -31.61 52.30 40.18
C GLY A 54 -32.71 51.48 39.49
N CYS A 55 -33.23 50.44 40.14
CA CYS A 55 -34.28 49.59 39.56
C CYS A 55 -35.68 50.15 39.82
N LYS A 56 -36.53 50.16 38.78
CA LYS A 56 -37.93 50.59 38.86
C LYS A 56 -38.78 49.66 39.74
N TYR A 57 -38.32 48.43 39.97
CA TYR A 57 -39.00 47.36 40.73
C TYR A 57 -38.26 47.04 42.04
N ALA A 58 -38.96 46.52 43.05
CA ALA A 58 -38.41 46.25 44.37
C ALA A 58 -37.48 45.03 44.39
N HIS A 59 -36.27 45.17 44.94
CA HIS A 59 -35.32 44.06 45.12
C HIS A 59 -35.55 43.34 46.46
N VAL A 60 -36.74 42.74 46.62
CA VAL A 60 -37.15 41.98 47.81
C VAL A 60 -37.41 40.53 47.39
N LYS A 61 -36.84 39.54 48.09
CA LYS A 61 -37.08 38.12 47.78
C LYS A 61 -38.54 37.75 48.04
N ASP A 62 -39.24 37.26 47.01
CA ASP A 62 -40.63 36.86 47.09
C ASP A 62 -40.72 35.33 47.27
N PRO A 63 -41.26 34.82 48.40
CA PRO A 63 -41.40 33.37 48.65
C PRO A 63 -42.36 32.66 47.68
N SER A 64 -43.23 33.40 46.97
CA SER A 64 -44.21 32.85 46.03
C SER A 64 -43.70 32.74 44.59
N PHE A 65 -42.45 33.14 44.35
CA PHE A 65 -41.84 33.18 43.01
C PHE A 65 -41.56 31.78 42.45
N LYS A 66 -42.15 31.45 41.29
CA LYS A 66 -41.97 30.17 40.58
C LYS A 66 -41.04 30.37 39.37
N SER A 67 -39.81 29.85 39.42
CA SER A 67 -38.74 30.20 38.47
C SER A 67 -38.80 29.54 37.09
N LYS A 68 -39.77 28.65 36.82
CA LYS A 68 -39.87 27.88 35.56
C LYS A 68 -41.32 27.80 35.09
N ALA A 69 -41.56 28.15 33.82
CA ALA A 69 -42.87 28.07 33.19
C ALA A 69 -43.37 26.62 33.06
N CYS A 70 -44.68 26.40 33.19
CA CYS A 70 -45.31 25.11 33.01
C CYS A 70 -45.58 24.83 31.54
N ILE A 71 -44.80 23.91 30.96
CA ILE A 71 -44.88 23.53 29.54
C ILE A 71 -46.26 22.97 29.19
N ASN A 72 -46.88 22.20 30.09
CA ASN A 72 -48.20 21.62 29.86
C ASN A 72 -49.30 22.69 29.88
N PHE A 73 -49.14 23.76 30.67
CA PHE A 73 -50.09 24.87 30.65
C PHE A 73 -49.93 25.72 29.38
N ALA A 74 -48.69 25.94 28.92
CA ALA A 74 -48.40 26.62 27.65
C ALA A 74 -48.95 25.88 26.41
N LYS A 75 -49.19 24.57 26.52
CA LYS A 75 -49.82 23.71 25.50
C LYS A 75 -51.32 23.46 25.74
N GLY A 76 -51.92 24.06 26.77
CA GLY A 76 -53.35 23.95 27.08
C GLY A 76 -53.78 22.66 27.81
N THR A 77 -52.85 21.84 28.29
CA THR A 77 -53.11 20.49 28.83
C THR A 77 -52.84 20.35 30.34
N CYS A 78 -52.64 21.45 31.08
CA CYS A 78 -52.38 21.40 32.52
C CYS A 78 -53.65 21.52 33.37
N HIS A 79 -53.99 20.46 34.11
CA HIS A 79 -55.17 20.41 34.98
C HIS A 79 -54.90 20.81 36.44
N ARG A 80 -53.68 21.21 36.80
CA ARG A 80 -53.28 21.50 38.20
C ARG A 80 -53.46 22.95 38.66
N GLY A 81 -53.95 23.85 37.80
CA GLY A 81 -54.32 25.22 38.19
C GLY A 81 -53.29 25.95 39.07
N LYS A 82 -53.75 26.58 40.16
CA LYS A 82 -52.90 27.35 41.09
C LYS A 82 -51.98 26.48 41.98
N THR A 83 -52.24 25.17 42.09
CA THR A 83 -51.42 24.22 42.86
C THR A 83 -50.28 23.61 42.03
N CYS A 84 -50.15 23.99 40.76
CA CYS A 84 -49.01 23.58 39.93
C CYS A 84 -47.70 24.12 40.50
N THR A 85 -46.67 23.27 40.60
CA THR A 85 -45.33 23.65 41.07
C THR A 85 -44.55 24.52 40.09
N TYR A 86 -45.03 24.62 38.84
CA TYR A 86 -44.45 25.44 37.77
C TYR A 86 -45.32 26.69 37.52
N SER A 87 -44.70 27.76 37.02
CA SER A 87 -45.38 29.04 36.77
C SER A 87 -46.37 28.94 35.62
N HIS A 88 -47.59 29.44 35.84
CA HIS A 88 -48.62 29.61 34.80
C HIS A 88 -48.75 31.09 34.40
N ASP A 89 -47.82 31.94 34.84
CA ASP A 89 -47.80 33.36 34.49
C ASP A 89 -47.43 33.51 33.01
N GLN A 90 -48.19 34.32 32.29
CA GLN A 90 -48.04 34.51 30.85
C GLN A 90 -46.66 35.10 30.51
N ALA A 91 -46.10 35.96 31.37
CA ALA A 91 -44.79 36.54 31.15
C ALA A 91 -43.65 35.49 31.20
N ASP A 92 -43.76 34.49 32.07
CA ASP A 92 -42.79 33.38 32.17
C ASP A 92 -42.91 32.42 30.99
N ILE A 93 -44.14 32.21 30.51
CA ILE A 93 -44.42 31.38 29.33
C ILE A 93 -43.91 32.05 28.07
N ASP A 94 -44.08 33.36 27.93
CA ASP A 94 -43.59 34.13 26.78
C ASP A 94 -42.06 34.23 26.80
N LEU A 95 -41.43 34.32 27.99
CA LEU A 95 -39.98 34.20 28.16
C LEU A 95 -39.46 32.80 27.78
N TRP A 96 -40.18 31.73 28.13
CA TRP A 96 -39.83 30.38 27.71
C TRP A 96 -39.97 30.21 26.20
N ARG A 97 -41.07 30.69 25.58
CA ARG A 97 -41.26 30.67 24.13
C ARG A 97 -40.19 31.46 23.38
N ALA A 98 -39.83 32.65 23.87
CA ALA A 98 -38.74 33.45 23.29
C ALA A 98 -37.36 32.77 23.41
N SER A 99 -37.13 31.98 24.48
CA SER A 99 -35.92 31.17 24.62
C SER A 99 -35.90 29.94 23.71
N ASP A 100 -37.07 29.38 23.39
CA ASP A 100 -37.22 28.23 22.47
C ASP A 100 -37.14 28.70 21.00
N ASP A 101 -37.64 29.91 20.70
CA ASP A 101 -37.51 30.57 19.39
C ASP A 101 -36.06 31.03 19.10
N GLN A 102 -35.29 31.37 20.13
CA GLN A 102 -33.84 31.54 19.99
C GLN A 102 -33.09 30.21 19.79
N ALA A 103 -33.64 29.07 20.19
CA ALA A 103 -33.07 27.75 19.92
C ALA A 103 -33.38 27.24 18.50
N THR A 104 -34.46 27.71 17.86
CA THR A 104 -34.79 27.39 16.46
C THR A 104 -34.14 28.36 15.46
N ALA A 105 -33.91 29.63 15.80
CA ALA A 105 -33.24 30.60 14.92
C ALA A 105 -31.69 30.54 14.95
N ALA A 106 -31.07 29.99 16.01
CA ALA A 106 -29.61 29.84 16.11
C ALA A 106 -29.03 28.66 15.30
N ASN A 107 -29.86 27.88 14.60
CA ASN A 107 -29.42 26.76 13.76
C ASN A 107 -29.13 27.14 12.30
N ALA A 108 -29.16 28.43 11.93
CA ALA A 108 -29.00 28.84 10.53
C ALA A 108 -27.69 29.58 10.18
N SER A 109 -26.88 30.06 11.14
CA SER A 109 -25.64 30.78 10.81
C SER A 109 -24.69 31.03 12.00
N GLY A 110 -23.66 30.19 12.15
CA GLY A 110 -22.46 30.48 12.95
C GLY A 110 -21.99 29.37 13.91
N PRO A 111 -20.68 29.22 14.17
CA PRO A 111 -20.04 27.93 14.44
C PRO A 111 -19.97 27.54 15.93
N SER A 112 -20.53 26.40 16.31
CA SER A 112 -20.02 25.53 17.39
C SER A 112 -20.83 24.22 17.47
N HIS A 113 -20.39 23.23 16.70
CA HIS A 113 -20.85 21.85 16.79
C HIS A 113 -20.34 21.25 18.11
N VAL A 114 -21.16 21.26 19.18
CA VAL A 114 -20.88 20.39 20.33
C VAL A 114 -21.13 18.95 19.86
N ASP A 115 -20.07 18.14 19.93
CA ASP A 115 -19.92 16.85 19.27
C ASP A 115 -20.87 15.75 19.82
N ASN A 116 -22.16 15.81 19.49
CA ASN A 116 -23.16 14.77 19.83
C ASN A 116 -22.80 13.39 19.26
N SER A 117 -21.86 13.33 18.30
CA SER A 117 -21.38 12.08 17.71
C SER A 117 -20.62 11.20 18.71
N GLN A 118 -19.91 11.79 19.68
CA GLN A 118 -19.21 11.03 20.72
C GLN A 118 -20.17 10.35 21.69
N ALA A 119 -21.29 11.01 22.03
CA ALA A 119 -22.33 10.41 22.85
C ALA A 119 -23.02 9.25 22.12
N VAL A 120 -23.26 9.39 20.80
CA VAL A 120 -23.80 8.32 19.96
C VAL A 120 -22.84 7.13 19.89
N LEU A 121 -21.54 7.36 19.67
CA LEU A 121 -20.52 6.30 19.65
C LEU A 121 -20.43 5.57 21.00
N LYS A 122 -20.43 6.32 22.11
CA LYS A 122 -20.43 5.74 23.46
C LYS A 122 -21.66 4.87 23.71
N ASN A 123 -22.84 5.34 23.33
CA ASN A 123 -24.08 4.58 23.46
C ASN A 123 -24.10 3.33 22.58
N TRP A 124 -23.59 3.43 21.36
CA TRP A 124 -23.48 2.31 20.44
C TRP A 124 -22.59 1.18 21.00
N LYS A 125 -21.46 1.53 21.63
CA LYS A 125 -20.53 0.57 22.28
C LYS A 125 -21.18 -0.31 23.35
N TYR A 126 -22.17 0.18 24.09
CA TYR A 126 -22.84 -0.63 25.13
C TYR A 126 -23.61 -1.83 24.55
N ASN A 127 -23.92 -1.82 23.25
CA ASN A 127 -24.59 -2.93 22.58
C ASN A 127 -23.61 -4.04 22.13
N ILE A 128 -22.30 -3.81 22.28
CA ILE A 128 -21.24 -4.77 21.97
C ILE A 128 -20.88 -5.52 23.27
N PRO A 129 -21.06 -6.85 23.32
CA PRO A 129 -20.69 -7.65 24.48
C PRO A 129 -19.20 -7.53 24.81
N GLN A 130 -18.87 -7.34 26.09
CA GLN A 130 -17.51 -7.47 26.61
C GLN A 130 -17.37 -8.91 27.10
N GLU A 131 -16.62 -9.72 26.36
CA GLU A 131 -16.42 -11.17 26.53
C GLU A 131 -16.63 -11.69 27.97
N ILE A 132 -17.79 -12.33 28.22
CA ILE A 132 -18.09 -13.40 29.20
C ILE A 132 -19.50 -13.94 28.84
N GLY A 133 -19.60 -15.16 28.30
CA GLY A 133 -20.86 -15.90 28.07
C GLY A 133 -21.58 -15.64 26.72
N ARG A 134 -22.62 -16.44 26.41
CA ARG A 134 -23.48 -16.23 25.22
C ARG A 134 -24.24 -14.90 25.39
N PRO A 135 -23.99 -13.89 24.54
CA PRO A 135 -24.63 -12.59 24.68
C PRO A 135 -26.14 -12.69 24.41
N THR A 136 -26.94 -11.91 25.15
CA THR A 136 -28.37 -11.80 24.86
C THR A 136 -28.56 -11.16 23.48
N PRO A 137 -29.40 -11.75 22.59
CA PRO A 137 -29.70 -11.17 21.28
C PRO A 137 -30.29 -9.75 21.43
N LEU A 138 -29.92 -8.84 20.54
CA LEU A 138 -30.53 -7.50 20.47
C LEU A 138 -31.95 -7.55 19.92
N GLY A 139 -32.28 -8.60 19.16
CA GLY A 139 -33.60 -8.80 18.55
C GLY A 139 -33.98 -7.59 17.68
N PRO A 140 -35.11 -6.90 17.94
CA PRO A 140 -35.55 -5.77 17.11
C PRO A 140 -34.58 -4.58 17.12
N ASN A 141 -33.70 -4.48 18.11
CA ASN A 141 -32.71 -3.40 18.18
C ASN A 141 -31.49 -3.64 17.27
N LEU A 142 -31.34 -4.83 16.67
CA LEU A 142 -30.21 -5.15 15.79
C LEU A 142 -30.16 -4.24 14.56
N GLY A 143 -31.32 -3.88 13.98
CA GLY A 143 -31.39 -2.91 12.89
C GLY A 143 -30.94 -1.51 13.30
N ARG A 144 -31.29 -1.08 14.52
CA ARG A 144 -30.82 0.20 15.07
C ARG A 144 -29.31 0.18 15.28
N PHE A 145 -28.75 -0.95 15.70
CA PHE A 145 -27.31 -1.13 15.90
C PHE A 145 -26.52 -0.93 14.59
N PHE A 146 -26.88 -1.64 13.51
CA PHE A 146 -26.21 -1.48 12.21
C PHE A 146 -26.46 -0.10 11.60
N LYS A 147 -27.69 0.43 11.68
CA LYS A 147 -28.00 1.79 11.21
C LYS A 147 -27.18 2.87 11.92
N GLN A 148 -26.91 2.71 13.22
CA GLN A 148 -26.04 3.62 13.96
C GLN A 148 -24.58 3.46 13.56
N ALA A 149 -24.11 2.23 13.34
CA ALA A 149 -22.75 1.96 12.86
C ALA A 149 -22.48 2.58 11.49
N ALA A 150 -23.40 2.41 10.53
CA ALA A 150 -23.32 3.02 9.19
C ALA A 150 -23.14 4.55 9.28
N LYS A 151 -23.98 5.22 10.10
CA LYS A 151 -23.87 6.67 10.34
C LYS A 151 -22.57 7.10 11.03
N LEU A 152 -21.99 6.25 11.87
CA LEU A 152 -20.74 6.57 12.57
C LEU A 152 -19.51 6.45 11.65
N ILE A 153 -19.58 5.60 10.63
CA ILE A 153 -18.53 5.40 9.63
C ILE A 153 -18.42 6.58 8.66
N ASP A 154 -19.52 7.27 8.35
CA ASP A 154 -19.53 8.51 7.57
C ASP A 154 -18.89 9.71 8.32
N GLY A 155 -18.48 9.52 9.58
CA GLY A 155 -17.83 10.53 10.38
C GLY A 155 -16.32 10.69 10.10
N ASP A 156 -15.60 11.24 11.09
CA ASP A 156 -14.12 11.30 11.07
C ASP A 156 -13.47 9.91 10.93
N VAL A 157 -12.31 9.87 10.27
CA VAL A 157 -11.52 8.65 10.03
C VAL A 157 -11.26 7.85 11.32
N GLY A 158 -10.99 8.52 12.44
CA GLY A 158 -10.78 7.87 13.73
C GLY A 158 -12.04 7.16 14.24
N ARG A 159 -13.23 7.73 14.04
CA ARG A 159 -14.50 7.11 14.41
C ARG A 159 -14.80 5.90 13.52
N MET A 160 -14.61 6.04 12.20
CA MET A 160 -14.72 4.94 11.25
C MET A 160 -13.81 3.77 11.65
N GLN A 161 -12.53 4.05 11.93
CA GLN A 161 -11.56 3.03 12.35
C GLN A 161 -12.02 2.34 13.63
N GLU A 162 -12.49 3.11 14.62
CA GLU A 162 -12.97 2.57 15.90
C GLU A 162 -14.20 1.68 15.77
N VAL A 163 -15.18 2.06 14.93
CA VAL A 163 -16.38 1.24 14.67
C VAL A 163 -16.01 -0.10 14.04
N ILE A 164 -15.16 -0.11 13.02
CA ILE A 164 -14.77 -1.36 12.33
C ILE A 164 -13.91 -2.25 13.23
N VAL A 165 -13.00 -1.67 14.02
CA VAL A 165 -12.21 -2.43 15.01
C VAL A 165 -13.13 -3.11 16.02
N LEU A 166 -14.18 -2.42 16.49
CA LEU A 166 -15.14 -2.97 17.43
C LEU A 166 -16.06 -4.01 16.78
N LEU A 167 -16.50 -3.82 15.53
CA LEU A 167 -17.28 -4.83 14.80
C LEU A 167 -16.50 -6.12 14.55
N ALA A 168 -15.18 -6.03 14.36
CA ALA A 168 -14.30 -7.19 14.19
C ALA A 168 -13.81 -7.81 15.52
N SER A 169 -14.18 -7.24 16.67
CA SER A 169 -13.94 -7.87 17.99
C SER A 169 -14.88 -9.06 18.22
N GLU A 170 -14.58 -9.96 19.16
CA GLU A 170 -15.44 -11.13 19.41
C GLU A 170 -16.91 -10.75 19.66
N GLY A 171 -17.15 -9.75 20.50
CA GLY A 171 -18.50 -9.24 20.76
C GLY A 171 -19.18 -8.62 19.53
N GLY A 172 -18.41 -7.96 18.65
CA GLY A 172 -18.92 -7.41 17.40
C GLY A 172 -19.30 -8.50 16.40
N LEU A 173 -18.46 -9.53 16.26
CA LEU A 173 -18.70 -10.67 15.40
C LEU A 173 -19.98 -11.43 15.81
N GLN A 174 -20.26 -11.54 17.12
CA GLN A 174 -21.52 -12.11 17.61
C GLN A 174 -22.76 -11.35 17.10
N ARG A 175 -22.69 -10.02 16.92
CA ARG A 175 -23.80 -9.23 16.34
C ARG A 175 -23.96 -9.47 14.84
N ILE A 176 -22.86 -9.75 14.15
CA ILE A 176 -22.88 -10.13 12.73
C ILE A 176 -23.48 -11.53 12.57
N ILE A 177 -23.07 -12.48 13.42
CA ILE A 177 -23.65 -13.83 13.46
C ILE A 177 -25.17 -13.76 13.75
N GLU A 178 -25.61 -12.92 14.69
CA GLU A 178 -27.04 -12.70 14.98
C GLU A 178 -27.85 -12.23 13.76
N LEU A 179 -27.24 -11.46 12.84
CA LEU A 179 -27.85 -11.06 11.57
C LEU A 179 -27.93 -12.25 10.60
N LEU A 180 -26.84 -13.00 10.48
CA LEU A 180 -26.67 -14.04 9.48
C LEU A 180 -27.39 -15.36 9.82
N GLU A 181 -27.66 -15.64 11.10
CA GLU A 181 -28.44 -16.81 11.55
C GLU A 181 -29.95 -16.67 11.31
N GLN A 182 -30.43 -15.48 10.91
CA GLN A 182 -31.84 -15.27 10.59
C GLN A 182 -32.28 -16.16 9.40
N PRO A 183 -33.53 -16.67 9.37
CA PRO A 183 -33.98 -17.64 8.36
C PRO A 183 -34.31 -16.99 7.00
N LEU A 184 -33.35 -16.29 6.38
CA LEU A 184 -33.55 -15.46 5.17
C LEU A 184 -34.18 -16.18 3.97
N ASP A 185 -33.98 -17.50 3.84
CA ASP A 185 -34.47 -18.30 2.70
C ASP A 185 -35.89 -18.83 2.87
N LYS A 186 -36.43 -18.80 4.10
CA LYS A 186 -37.74 -19.38 4.46
C LYS A 186 -38.79 -18.30 4.79
N VAL A 187 -38.46 -17.04 4.55
CA VAL A 187 -39.24 -15.88 4.99
C VAL A 187 -40.06 -15.30 3.83
N HIS A 188 -41.30 -14.89 4.12
CA HIS A 188 -42.19 -14.25 3.14
C HIS A 188 -41.55 -12.98 2.53
N PRO A 189 -41.73 -12.68 1.23
CA PRO A 189 -41.11 -11.52 0.57
C PRO A 189 -41.27 -10.18 1.31
N ASP A 190 -42.45 -9.89 1.87
CA ASP A 190 -42.69 -8.65 2.63
C ASP A 190 -41.86 -8.54 3.92
N ILE A 191 -41.61 -9.67 4.58
CA ILE A 191 -40.79 -9.71 5.79
C ILE A 191 -39.32 -9.58 5.39
N LEU A 192 -38.90 -10.23 4.30
CA LEU A 192 -37.55 -10.08 3.75
C LEU A 192 -37.26 -8.62 3.37
N ALA A 193 -38.22 -7.91 2.75
CA ALA A 193 -38.10 -6.49 2.43
C ALA A 193 -37.91 -5.62 3.69
N ARG A 194 -38.61 -5.92 4.80
CA ARG A 194 -38.42 -5.21 6.08
C ARG A 194 -37.06 -5.51 6.71
N LEU A 195 -36.63 -6.77 6.70
CA LEU A 195 -35.31 -7.16 7.20
C LEU A 195 -34.19 -6.51 6.37
N PHE A 196 -34.33 -6.50 5.05
CA PHE A 196 -33.39 -5.87 4.15
C PHE A 196 -33.22 -4.38 4.46
N ASN A 197 -34.32 -3.64 4.46
CA ASN A 197 -34.31 -2.18 4.67
C ASN A 197 -33.97 -1.74 6.11
N SER A 198 -34.13 -2.63 7.11
CA SER A 198 -33.85 -2.31 8.51
C SER A 198 -32.48 -2.75 9.00
N GLN A 199 -31.88 -3.76 8.36
CA GLN A 199 -30.67 -4.43 8.86
C GLN A 199 -29.64 -4.71 7.76
N ILE A 200 -30.00 -5.50 6.74
CA ILE A 200 -29.03 -6.07 5.78
C ILE A 200 -28.36 -4.96 4.98
N ILE A 201 -29.11 -3.97 4.48
CA ILE A 201 -28.53 -2.88 3.70
C ILE A 201 -27.48 -2.10 4.50
N TYR A 202 -27.76 -1.77 5.77
CA TYR A 202 -26.81 -1.06 6.63
C TYR A 202 -25.55 -1.89 6.90
N PHE A 203 -25.69 -3.22 7.06
CA PHE A 203 -24.54 -4.10 7.18
C PHE A 203 -23.69 -4.11 5.90
N LEU A 204 -24.32 -4.23 4.73
CA LEU A 204 -23.63 -4.18 3.44
C LEU A 204 -22.94 -2.82 3.23
N GLU A 205 -23.61 -1.71 3.53
CA GLU A 205 -23.04 -0.35 3.49
C GLU A 205 -21.78 -0.23 4.35
N ILE A 206 -21.78 -0.80 5.57
CA ILE A 206 -20.63 -0.78 6.47
C ILE A 206 -19.41 -1.49 5.88
N ILE A 207 -19.60 -2.73 5.38
CA ILE A 207 -18.49 -3.57 4.89
C ILE A 207 -18.02 -3.20 3.46
N THR A 208 -18.83 -2.42 2.74
CA THR A 208 -18.51 -1.92 1.39
C THR A 208 -18.21 -0.42 1.34
N HIS A 209 -18.22 0.25 2.49
CA HIS A 209 -17.93 1.68 2.56
C HIS A 209 -16.55 1.99 1.94
N LYS A 210 -16.49 2.95 1.01
CA LYS A 210 -15.32 3.26 0.19
C LYS A 210 -14.05 3.56 1.00
N HIS A 211 -14.20 4.27 2.12
CA HIS A 211 -13.06 4.59 3.00
C HIS A 211 -12.65 3.41 3.89
N VAL A 212 -13.58 2.51 4.23
CA VAL A 212 -13.31 1.30 5.01
C VAL A 212 -12.54 0.29 4.17
N MET A 213 -13.05 -0.05 2.97
CA MET A 213 -12.40 -1.00 2.06
C MET A 213 -10.98 -0.58 1.66
N ALA A 214 -10.77 0.72 1.53
CA ALA A 214 -9.49 1.24 1.10
C ALA A 214 -8.48 1.43 2.23
N SER A 215 -8.89 1.36 3.51
CA SER A 215 -7.99 1.49 4.65
C SER A 215 -7.05 0.29 4.76
N ALA A 216 -5.76 0.56 4.90
CA ALA A 216 -4.74 -0.47 5.07
C ALA A 216 -4.79 -1.09 6.48
N ILE A 217 -5.07 -0.28 7.51
CA ILE A 217 -5.15 -0.73 8.90
C ILE A 217 -6.39 -1.62 9.12
N LEU A 218 -7.51 -1.30 8.47
CA LEU A 218 -8.76 -2.05 8.62
C LEU A 218 -8.82 -3.32 7.77
N LYS A 219 -7.86 -3.54 6.85
CA LYS A 219 -7.83 -4.70 5.96
C LYS A 219 -7.98 -6.02 6.72
N LEU A 220 -7.18 -6.24 7.75
CA LEU A 220 -7.23 -7.48 8.55
C LEU A 220 -8.59 -7.63 9.26
N ARG A 221 -9.15 -6.53 9.79
CA ARG A 221 -10.45 -6.51 10.48
C ARG A 221 -11.60 -6.84 9.52
N LEU A 222 -11.54 -6.31 8.29
CA LEU A 222 -12.50 -6.65 7.24
C LEU A 222 -12.36 -8.10 6.82
N THR A 223 -11.14 -8.63 6.67
CA THR A 223 -10.93 -10.06 6.38
C THR A 223 -11.58 -10.93 7.45
N THR A 224 -11.43 -10.58 8.75
CA THR A 224 -12.13 -11.28 9.83
C THR A 224 -13.66 -11.25 9.64
N ILE A 225 -14.24 -10.09 9.30
CA ILE A 225 -15.69 -9.96 9.07
C ILE A 225 -16.14 -10.80 7.87
N TYR A 226 -15.45 -10.72 6.73
CA TYR A 226 -15.79 -11.49 5.53
C TYR A 226 -15.61 -13.01 5.73
N ASN A 227 -14.65 -13.44 6.54
CA ASN A 227 -14.50 -14.85 6.90
C ASN A 227 -15.69 -15.37 7.73
N ILE A 228 -16.25 -14.53 8.62
CA ILE A 228 -17.47 -14.85 9.35
C ILE A 228 -18.69 -14.91 8.40
N VAL A 229 -18.77 -14.04 7.39
CA VAL A 229 -19.85 -14.10 6.38
C VAL A 229 -19.75 -15.38 5.53
N TRP A 230 -18.53 -15.82 5.19
CA TRP A 230 -18.30 -17.03 4.41
C TRP A 230 -18.62 -18.31 5.20
N ASP A 231 -18.21 -18.40 6.47
CA ASP A 231 -18.28 -19.63 7.28
C ASP A 231 -17.48 -20.81 6.68
N VAL A 232 -17.51 -22.01 7.29
CA VAL A 232 -16.66 -23.15 6.89
C VAL A 232 -16.95 -23.63 5.45
N ASP A 233 -18.23 -23.67 5.06
CA ASP A 233 -18.70 -24.24 3.80
C ASP A 233 -19.41 -23.24 2.86
N GLY A 234 -19.40 -21.93 3.17
CA GLY A 234 -20.02 -20.93 2.28
C GLY A 234 -21.55 -20.84 2.35
N GLU A 235 -22.22 -21.72 3.10
CA GLU A 235 -23.69 -21.81 3.14
C GLU A 235 -24.33 -20.49 3.58
N GLN A 236 -23.77 -19.84 4.60
CA GLN A 236 -24.27 -18.58 5.13
C GLN A 236 -24.18 -17.43 4.11
N ALA A 237 -23.07 -17.34 3.38
CA ALA A 237 -22.89 -16.37 2.31
C ALA A 237 -23.89 -16.61 1.18
N ILE A 238 -24.04 -17.86 0.72
CA ILE A 238 -24.96 -18.21 -0.37
C ILE A 238 -26.39 -17.86 0.01
N ARG A 239 -26.83 -18.19 1.23
CA ARG A 239 -28.15 -17.84 1.77
C ARG A 239 -28.38 -16.33 1.78
N LEU A 240 -27.44 -15.56 2.33
CA LEU A 240 -27.52 -14.11 2.37
C LEU A 240 -27.65 -13.50 0.97
N PHE A 241 -26.70 -13.79 0.07
CA PHE A 241 -26.67 -13.16 -1.25
C PHE A 241 -27.78 -13.65 -2.18
N SER A 242 -28.23 -14.91 -2.05
CA SER A 242 -29.41 -15.40 -2.77
C SER A 242 -30.68 -14.66 -2.32
N ALA A 243 -30.86 -14.45 -1.01
CA ALA A 243 -31.99 -13.69 -0.49
C ALA A 243 -31.95 -12.21 -0.93
N VAL A 244 -30.76 -11.59 -0.92
CA VAL A 244 -30.56 -10.22 -1.40
C VAL A 244 -30.87 -10.11 -2.90
N ALA A 245 -30.33 -10.98 -3.75
CA ALA A 245 -30.60 -10.97 -5.19
C ALA A 245 -32.11 -11.12 -5.48
N ARG A 246 -32.77 -12.07 -4.81
CA ARG A 246 -34.23 -12.28 -4.92
C ARG A 246 -35.03 -11.05 -4.55
N HIS A 247 -34.66 -10.34 -3.48
CA HIS A 247 -35.35 -9.11 -3.09
C HIS A 247 -35.12 -7.99 -4.10
N LEU A 248 -33.88 -7.80 -4.56
CA LEU A 248 -33.54 -6.75 -5.53
C LEU A 248 -34.24 -6.94 -6.88
N GLN A 249 -34.48 -8.18 -7.31
CA GLN A 249 -35.30 -8.49 -8.49
C GLN A 249 -36.75 -7.99 -8.38
N THR A 250 -37.31 -7.89 -7.17
CA THR A 250 -38.67 -7.34 -6.99
C THR A 250 -38.73 -5.82 -7.19
N LEU A 251 -37.59 -5.12 -7.13
CA LEU A 251 -37.52 -3.66 -7.11
C LEU A 251 -37.53 -2.98 -8.49
N HIS A 252 -37.73 -3.73 -9.60
CA HIS A 252 -37.86 -3.28 -11.01
C HIS A 252 -37.12 -1.97 -11.37
N LEU A 253 -36.08 -2.06 -12.20
CA LEU A 253 -35.33 -0.87 -12.67
C LEU A 253 -36.08 -0.06 -13.76
N THR A 254 -37.38 -0.30 -13.97
CA THR A 254 -38.19 0.27 -15.06
C THR A 254 -38.84 1.61 -14.65
N GLY A 255 -38.47 2.68 -15.36
CA GLY A 255 -38.85 4.07 -15.04
C GLY A 255 -40.24 4.52 -15.53
N GLN A 256 -41.33 3.83 -15.15
CA GLN A 256 -42.69 4.30 -15.49
C GLN A 256 -43.65 4.46 -14.29
N GLY A 257 -43.16 4.99 -13.17
CA GLY A 257 -44.01 5.48 -12.08
C GLY A 257 -43.62 6.90 -11.68
N GLU A 258 -44.60 7.81 -11.56
CA GLU A 258 -44.42 9.16 -11.03
C GLU A 258 -43.84 9.10 -9.60
N GLY A 259 -42.52 9.26 -9.49
CA GLY A 259 -41.80 9.24 -8.22
C GLY A 259 -40.35 8.82 -8.39
N SER A 260 -39.49 9.77 -8.78
CA SER A 260 -38.03 9.65 -9.05
C SER A 260 -37.14 9.06 -7.91
N ILE A 261 -37.71 8.55 -6.81
CA ILE A 261 -36.99 8.22 -5.56
C ILE A 261 -36.67 6.71 -5.43
N THR A 262 -37.39 5.83 -6.13
CA THR A 262 -37.24 4.37 -5.98
C THR A 262 -35.97 3.81 -6.65
N ASN A 263 -35.56 4.36 -7.80
CA ASN A 263 -34.42 3.84 -8.57
C ASN A 263 -33.07 4.07 -7.86
N THR A 264 -32.86 5.21 -7.20
CA THR A 264 -31.57 5.53 -6.57
C THR A 264 -31.23 4.58 -5.42
N THR A 265 -32.25 4.22 -4.62
CA THR A 265 -32.09 3.31 -3.48
C THR A 265 -31.79 1.89 -3.96
N ALA A 266 -32.49 1.42 -5.00
CA ALA A 266 -32.26 0.11 -5.60
C ALA A 266 -30.86 0.01 -6.23
N ILE A 267 -30.42 1.03 -6.98
CA ILE A 267 -29.09 1.08 -7.59
C ILE A 267 -27.99 1.02 -6.52
N HIS A 268 -28.13 1.80 -5.44
CA HIS A 268 -27.16 1.78 -4.34
C HIS A 268 -27.10 0.42 -3.64
N ALA A 269 -28.25 -0.21 -3.43
CA ALA A 269 -28.34 -1.55 -2.83
C ALA A 269 -27.70 -2.63 -3.71
N ILE A 270 -27.89 -2.55 -5.04
CA ILE A 270 -27.22 -3.43 -6.01
C ILE A 270 -25.70 -3.22 -5.97
N GLU A 271 -25.23 -1.97 -5.95
CA GLU A 271 -23.80 -1.65 -5.87
C GLU A 271 -23.18 -2.24 -4.58
N CYS A 272 -23.82 -2.04 -3.42
CA CYS A 272 -23.34 -2.59 -2.15
C CYS A 272 -23.34 -4.12 -2.16
N ALA A 273 -24.39 -4.76 -2.68
CA ALA A 273 -24.47 -6.22 -2.73
C ALA A 273 -23.39 -6.83 -3.63
N LEU A 274 -23.21 -6.31 -4.84
CA LEU A 274 -22.18 -6.80 -5.77
C LEU A 274 -20.76 -6.48 -5.30
N THR A 275 -20.55 -5.32 -4.67
CA THR A 275 -19.24 -4.98 -4.07
C THR A 275 -18.89 -5.94 -2.93
N ALA A 276 -19.86 -6.27 -2.06
CA ALA A 276 -19.65 -7.22 -0.98
C ALA A 276 -19.39 -8.64 -1.49
N LEU A 277 -20.12 -9.07 -2.53
CA LEU A 277 -19.92 -10.38 -3.16
C LEU A 277 -18.55 -10.49 -3.84
N ASP A 278 -18.17 -9.47 -4.62
CA ASP A 278 -16.86 -9.36 -5.25
C ASP A 278 -15.74 -9.47 -4.21
N LYS A 279 -15.87 -8.73 -3.10
CA LYS A 279 -14.86 -8.73 -2.03
C LYS A 279 -14.80 -10.04 -1.25
N LEU A 280 -15.94 -10.67 -1.01
CA LEU A 280 -16.00 -11.98 -0.36
C LEU A 280 -15.24 -13.05 -1.17
N ILE A 281 -15.42 -13.06 -2.49
CA ILE A 281 -14.72 -13.99 -3.40
C ILE A 281 -13.23 -13.64 -3.52
N GLU A 282 -12.88 -12.35 -3.47
CA GLU A 282 -11.48 -11.91 -3.46
C GLU A 282 -10.71 -12.46 -2.25
N LEU A 283 -11.30 -12.36 -1.06
CA LEU A 283 -10.65 -12.68 0.21
C LEU A 283 -10.64 -14.18 0.53
N ASN A 284 -11.58 -14.95 -0.01
CA ASN A 284 -11.72 -16.39 0.26
C ASN A 284 -11.36 -17.22 -0.97
N THR A 285 -10.20 -17.88 -0.95
CA THR A 285 -9.76 -18.75 -2.07
C THR A 285 -10.72 -19.90 -2.32
N LYS A 286 -11.32 -20.48 -1.27
CA LYS A 286 -12.35 -21.52 -1.38
C LYS A 286 -13.62 -21.04 -2.07
N ALA A 287 -13.95 -19.75 -1.99
CA ALA A 287 -15.14 -19.20 -2.64
C ALA A 287 -15.00 -19.18 -4.17
N LYS A 288 -13.78 -19.02 -4.70
CA LYS A 288 -13.52 -19.02 -6.15
C LYS A 288 -13.85 -20.34 -6.84
N ILE A 289 -13.78 -21.46 -6.10
CA ILE A 289 -14.03 -22.82 -6.61
C ILE A 289 -15.41 -23.36 -6.22
N HIS A 290 -16.21 -22.59 -5.48
CA HIS A 290 -17.46 -23.08 -4.91
C HIS A 290 -18.65 -22.84 -5.86
N ASP A 291 -19.22 -23.91 -6.42
CA ASP A 291 -20.29 -23.84 -7.42
C ASP A 291 -21.58 -23.16 -6.94
N GLY A 292 -21.86 -23.19 -5.63
CA GLY A 292 -23.06 -22.56 -5.05
C GLY A 292 -23.18 -21.03 -5.21
N LEU A 293 -22.08 -20.34 -5.54
CA LEU A 293 -22.11 -18.89 -5.82
C LEU A 293 -22.46 -18.57 -7.27
N LYS A 294 -22.38 -19.54 -8.19
CA LYS A 294 -22.67 -19.32 -9.62
C LYS A 294 -24.12 -18.89 -9.88
N PRO A 295 -25.14 -19.56 -9.29
CA PRO A 295 -26.53 -19.12 -9.45
C PRO A 295 -26.80 -17.73 -8.87
N VAL A 296 -26.04 -17.31 -7.85
CA VAL A 296 -26.14 -15.97 -7.26
C VAL A 296 -25.67 -14.91 -8.26
N ALA A 297 -24.53 -15.13 -8.91
CA ALA A 297 -24.01 -14.23 -9.94
C ALA A 297 -24.98 -14.13 -11.14
N GLU A 298 -25.52 -15.27 -11.60
CA GLU A 298 -26.52 -15.32 -12.66
C GLU A 298 -27.79 -14.52 -12.30
N ALA A 299 -28.26 -14.59 -11.05
CA ALA A 299 -29.41 -13.83 -10.58
C ALA A 299 -29.18 -12.31 -10.64
N PHE A 300 -27.96 -11.84 -10.34
CA PHE A 300 -27.57 -10.44 -10.52
C PHE A 300 -27.38 -10.05 -11.99
N ALA A 301 -26.90 -10.97 -12.84
CA ALA A 301 -26.77 -10.73 -14.27
C ALA A 301 -28.13 -10.52 -14.95
N ILE A 302 -29.13 -11.33 -14.59
CA ILE A 302 -30.51 -11.16 -15.08
C ILE A 302 -31.03 -9.75 -14.73
N LEU A 303 -30.82 -9.31 -13.49
CA LEU A 303 -31.25 -7.98 -13.01
C LEU A 303 -30.61 -6.83 -13.82
N LEU A 304 -29.33 -6.94 -14.17
CA LEU A 304 -28.59 -5.88 -14.89
C LEU A 304 -28.78 -5.91 -16.41
N ASN A 305 -29.43 -6.95 -16.95
CA ASN A 305 -29.73 -7.09 -18.37
C ASN A 305 -31.14 -6.63 -18.76
N GLU A 306 -31.98 -6.24 -17.78
CA GLU A 306 -33.31 -5.70 -18.05
C GLU A 306 -33.27 -4.35 -18.82
N PRO A 307 -34.27 -4.06 -19.67
CA PRO A 307 -34.34 -2.79 -20.39
C PRO A 307 -34.49 -1.61 -19.41
N MET A 308 -33.56 -0.65 -19.53
CA MET A 308 -33.40 0.48 -18.61
C MET A 308 -33.14 1.79 -19.37
N THR A 309 -33.47 2.93 -18.76
CA THR A 309 -33.19 4.27 -19.32
C THR A 309 -31.67 4.55 -19.34
N ASP A 310 -31.22 5.50 -20.15
CA ASP A 310 -29.79 5.86 -20.24
C ASP A 310 -29.22 6.39 -18.91
N GLU A 311 -30.05 7.07 -18.11
CA GLU A 311 -29.68 7.53 -16.75
C GLU A 311 -29.42 6.36 -15.80
N VAL A 312 -30.32 5.36 -15.80
CA VAL A 312 -30.17 4.15 -14.97
C VAL A 312 -29.00 3.32 -15.48
N ARG A 313 -28.84 3.16 -16.80
CA ARG A 313 -27.73 2.45 -17.43
C ARG A 313 -26.38 3.05 -17.04
N PHE A 314 -26.27 4.37 -17.02
CA PHE A 314 -25.07 5.06 -16.55
C PHE A 314 -24.81 4.78 -15.05
N ALA A 315 -25.85 4.87 -14.22
CA ALA A 315 -25.73 4.71 -12.77
C ALA A 315 -25.35 3.28 -12.34
N VAL A 316 -25.72 2.25 -13.10
CA VAL A 316 -25.36 0.84 -12.82
C VAL A 316 -24.02 0.40 -13.43
N LYS A 317 -23.32 1.24 -14.19
CA LYS A 317 -21.98 0.91 -14.75
C LYS A 317 -21.00 0.37 -13.70
N PRO A 318 -20.88 0.96 -12.48
CA PRO A 318 -20.02 0.39 -11.43
C PRO A 318 -20.44 -1.03 -11.06
N SER A 319 -21.74 -1.27 -10.84
CA SER A 319 -22.31 -2.58 -10.53
C SER A 319 -22.01 -3.63 -11.62
N GLN A 320 -22.11 -3.26 -12.89
CA GLN A 320 -21.74 -4.14 -14.02
C GLN A 320 -20.25 -4.49 -14.02
N SER A 321 -19.37 -3.59 -13.56
CA SER A 321 -17.94 -3.89 -13.40
C SER A 321 -17.70 -4.89 -12.26
N TYR A 322 -18.36 -4.72 -11.11
CA TYR A 322 -18.30 -5.69 -10.01
C TYR A 322 -18.82 -7.07 -10.44
N LEU A 323 -19.96 -7.12 -11.15
CA LEU A 323 -20.52 -8.37 -11.65
C LEU A 323 -19.57 -9.09 -12.61
N ARG A 324 -18.98 -8.37 -13.58
CA ARG A 324 -17.99 -8.97 -14.50
C ARG A 324 -16.81 -9.58 -13.75
N ARG A 325 -16.32 -8.93 -12.70
CA ARG A 325 -15.24 -9.49 -11.85
C ARG A 325 -15.67 -10.73 -11.09
N VAL A 326 -16.90 -10.73 -10.55
CA VAL A 326 -17.48 -11.91 -9.91
C VAL A 326 -17.58 -13.06 -10.91
N GLU A 327 -18.11 -12.83 -12.11
CA GLU A 327 -18.23 -13.83 -13.17
C GLU A 327 -16.86 -14.37 -13.60
N GLN A 328 -15.86 -13.51 -13.81
CA GLN A 328 -14.49 -13.92 -14.14
C GLN A 328 -13.87 -14.79 -13.04
N ARG A 329 -14.02 -14.40 -11.77
CA ARG A 329 -13.45 -15.15 -10.63
C ARG A 329 -14.14 -16.49 -10.38
N LEU A 330 -15.42 -16.62 -10.77
CA LEU A 330 -16.19 -17.86 -10.69
C LEU A 330 -16.09 -18.72 -11.96
N GLY A 331 -15.35 -18.27 -12.98
CA GLY A 331 -15.23 -18.95 -14.28
C GLY A 331 -16.52 -18.94 -15.11
N LEU A 332 -17.41 -17.96 -14.89
CA LEU A 332 -18.66 -17.73 -15.62
C LEU A 332 -18.53 -16.73 -16.78
N GLY A 333 -17.42 -15.99 -16.86
CA GLY A 333 -17.24 -14.90 -17.82
C GLY A 333 -17.01 -15.38 -19.26
N GLN A 334 -17.68 -14.71 -20.21
CA GLN A 334 -17.45 -14.83 -21.66
C GLN A 334 -15.95 -14.76 -21.95
N ALA A 335 -15.43 -15.79 -22.61
CA ALA A 335 -14.11 -15.76 -23.20
C ALA A 335 -13.99 -14.47 -24.03
N ILE A 336 -13.17 -13.50 -23.60
CA ILE A 336 -12.37 -12.77 -24.60
C ILE A 336 -11.76 -13.90 -25.40
N PRO A 337 -11.98 -14.01 -26.73
CA PRO A 337 -11.52 -15.17 -27.47
C PRO A 337 -9.99 -15.14 -27.48
N THR A 338 -9.38 -15.70 -26.44
CA THR A 338 -8.13 -16.43 -26.51
C THR A 338 -8.39 -17.45 -27.60
N GLN A 339 -7.74 -17.26 -28.75
CA GLN A 339 -7.83 -18.20 -29.86
C GLN A 339 -7.68 -19.61 -29.30
N SER A 340 -8.80 -20.32 -29.23
CA SER A 340 -8.83 -21.75 -29.11
C SER A 340 -8.21 -22.29 -30.39
N GLU A 341 -7.26 -23.20 -30.24
CA GLU A 341 -6.53 -23.93 -31.27
C GLU A 341 -7.40 -24.22 -32.51
N GLY A 342 -7.33 -23.33 -33.50
CA GLY A 342 -8.04 -23.45 -34.75
C GLY A 342 -7.02 -23.65 -35.86
N LYS A 343 -6.85 -24.90 -36.29
CA LYS A 343 -6.15 -25.23 -37.54
C LYS A 343 -6.76 -24.40 -38.68
N GLN A 344 -6.11 -23.31 -39.05
CA GLN A 344 -6.42 -22.59 -40.29
C GLN A 344 -5.53 -23.14 -41.40
N HIS A 345 -6.09 -24.06 -42.17
CA HIS A 345 -5.68 -24.24 -43.56
C HIS A 345 -6.09 -22.98 -44.32
N ILE A 346 -5.12 -22.13 -44.64
CA ILE A 346 -5.20 -21.15 -45.72
C ILE A 346 -4.06 -21.49 -46.69
N GLY A 347 -4.37 -21.39 -47.99
CA GLY A 347 -3.67 -22.02 -49.10
C GLY A 347 -2.15 -21.86 -49.17
N GLU A 348 -1.56 -22.79 -49.92
CA GLU A 348 -0.13 -23.02 -50.12
C GLU A 348 0.68 -21.75 -50.42
N GLY A 349 1.19 -21.11 -49.37
CA GLY A 349 2.51 -20.52 -49.35
C GLY A 349 3.37 -21.40 -48.46
N VAL A 350 4.38 -22.07 -49.01
CA VAL A 350 5.33 -22.89 -48.23
C VAL A 350 6.16 -21.96 -47.36
N PHE A 351 5.69 -21.68 -46.14
CA PHE A 351 6.50 -21.07 -45.09
C PHE A 351 7.27 -22.20 -44.40
N PHE A 352 8.60 -22.17 -44.52
CA PHE A 352 9.47 -23.01 -43.69
C PHE A 352 9.47 -22.44 -42.27
N THR A 353 8.54 -22.88 -41.42
CA THR A 353 8.58 -22.58 -39.99
C THR A 353 9.58 -23.51 -39.33
N LEU A 354 10.78 -23.02 -39.04
CA LEU A 354 11.66 -23.69 -38.07
C LEU A 354 10.91 -23.73 -36.73
N GLU A 355 10.51 -24.92 -36.26
CA GLU A 355 9.93 -25.10 -34.94
C GLU A 355 10.90 -24.56 -33.88
N ARG A 356 10.56 -23.40 -33.31
CA ARG A 356 11.38 -22.75 -32.30
C ARG A 356 10.85 -23.15 -30.92
N PRO A 357 11.71 -23.55 -29.98
CA PRO A 357 11.27 -23.97 -28.65
C PRO A 357 10.56 -22.83 -27.89
N GLY A 358 9.39 -23.12 -27.32
CA GLY A 358 8.65 -22.21 -26.45
C GLY A 358 9.25 -22.06 -25.05
N PRO A 359 8.63 -21.27 -24.15
CA PRO A 359 9.07 -21.12 -22.76
C PRO A 359 8.66 -22.33 -21.89
N GLY A 360 9.43 -22.62 -20.84
CA GLY A 360 9.13 -23.65 -19.84
C GLY A 360 8.75 -25.02 -20.44
N GLU A 361 7.57 -25.52 -20.09
CA GLU A 361 7.04 -26.81 -20.57
C GLU A 361 6.71 -26.81 -22.09
N LEU A 362 6.70 -25.64 -22.74
CA LEU A 362 6.54 -25.52 -24.20
C LEU A 362 7.89 -25.62 -24.94
N ASN A 363 8.99 -25.88 -24.24
CA ASN A 363 10.29 -26.14 -24.84
C ASN A 363 10.30 -27.48 -25.60
N ILE A 364 11.31 -27.69 -26.45
CA ILE A 364 11.56 -29.00 -27.09
C ILE A 364 11.73 -30.04 -25.97
N ASP A 365 11.03 -31.17 -26.10
CA ASP A 365 10.94 -32.28 -25.12
C ASP A 365 10.14 -31.99 -23.84
N GLY A 366 9.50 -30.83 -23.71
CA GLY A 366 8.68 -30.47 -22.53
C GLY A 366 9.47 -30.17 -21.26
N VAL A 367 10.81 -30.08 -21.37
CA VAL A 367 11.71 -29.83 -20.23
C VAL A 367 12.12 -28.36 -20.19
N PRO A 368 11.87 -27.63 -19.09
CA PRO A 368 12.34 -26.25 -18.91
C PRO A 368 13.87 -26.14 -19.04
N ARG A 369 14.36 -25.02 -19.58
CA ARG A 369 15.81 -24.78 -19.77
C ARG A 369 16.58 -24.69 -18.44
N HIS A 370 15.92 -24.15 -17.42
CA HIS A 370 16.42 -23.99 -16.05
C HIS A 370 15.22 -23.82 -15.09
N ASP A 371 15.47 -23.77 -13.78
CA ASP A 371 14.45 -23.61 -12.73
C ASP A 371 13.58 -22.37 -12.87
N ASN A 372 14.10 -21.31 -13.50
CA ASN A 372 13.39 -20.05 -13.73
C ASN A 372 12.74 -19.90 -15.12
N ASP A 373 12.66 -20.98 -15.91
CA ASP A 373 12.03 -20.99 -17.24
C ASP A 373 10.58 -21.47 -17.12
N HIS A 374 9.64 -20.54 -17.07
CA HIS A 374 8.21 -20.83 -16.93
C HIS A 374 7.40 -20.31 -18.12
N VAL A 375 6.30 -21.01 -18.44
CA VAL A 375 5.30 -20.55 -19.42
C VAL A 375 4.67 -19.25 -18.93
N ASP A 376 4.25 -19.23 -17.67
CA ASP A 376 3.61 -18.08 -17.03
C ASP A 376 4.64 -17.16 -16.37
N ILE A 377 4.59 -15.86 -16.69
CA ILE A 377 5.47 -14.84 -16.12
C ILE A 377 5.37 -14.72 -14.60
N ARG A 378 4.24 -15.11 -13.99
CA ARG A 378 4.04 -15.10 -12.53
C ARG A 378 5.01 -16.03 -11.80
N GLY A 379 5.43 -17.12 -12.46
CA GLY A 379 6.42 -18.06 -11.94
C GLY A 379 7.87 -17.55 -12.05
N ILE A 380 8.13 -16.56 -12.90
CA ILE A 380 9.50 -16.13 -13.23
C ILE A 380 10.05 -15.19 -12.13
N SER A 381 11.14 -15.59 -11.48
CA SER A 381 11.94 -14.72 -10.62
C SER A 381 12.55 -13.57 -11.43
N ILE A 382 12.35 -12.35 -10.94
CA ILE A 382 12.88 -11.13 -11.56
C ILE A 382 14.40 -11.15 -11.62
N LEU A 383 15.06 -11.43 -10.50
CA LEU A 383 16.51 -11.61 -10.47
C LEU A 383 16.86 -13.04 -10.93
N PRO A 384 18.02 -13.24 -11.59
CA PRO A 384 18.41 -14.55 -12.07
C PRO A 384 18.58 -15.55 -10.94
N THR A 385 18.13 -16.79 -11.14
CA THR A 385 18.46 -17.88 -10.23
C THR A 385 19.89 -18.37 -10.49
N THR A 386 20.44 -19.14 -9.54
CA THR A 386 21.76 -19.75 -9.71
C THR A 386 21.81 -20.68 -10.93
N LEU A 387 20.76 -21.47 -11.18
CA LEU A 387 20.71 -22.38 -12.33
C LEU A 387 20.53 -21.63 -13.65
N GLU A 388 19.79 -20.51 -13.68
CA GLU A 388 19.72 -19.62 -14.84
C GLU A 388 21.09 -19.01 -15.19
N ILE A 389 21.88 -18.60 -14.18
CA ILE A 389 23.24 -18.08 -14.38
C ILE A 389 24.16 -19.17 -14.96
N GLN A 390 24.04 -20.42 -14.51
CA GLN A 390 24.87 -21.52 -14.97
C GLN A 390 24.47 -22.04 -16.37
N PHE A 391 23.24 -21.78 -16.81
CA PHE A 391 22.73 -22.27 -18.08
C PHE A 391 23.53 -21.72 -19.28
N ALA A 392 23.96 -22.62 -20.17
CA ALA A 392 24.83 -22.27 -21.30
C ALA A 392 24.09 -21.75 -22.54
N GLY A 393 22.82 -22.13 -22.72
CA GLY A 393 22.04 -21.86 -23.94
C GLY A 393 21.38 -20.47 -24.00
N ALA A 394 20.61 -20.25 -25.07
CA ALA A 394 19.83 -19.02 -25.25
C ALA A 394 18.47 -19.10 -24.52
N GLU A 395 18.08 -17.99 -23.91
CA GLU A 395 16.78 -17.79 -23.28
C GLU A 395 15.65 -17.59 -24.32
N TYR A 396 14.42 -17.90 -23.91
CA TYR A 396 13.24 -17.61 -24.72
C TYR A 396 12.94 -16.11 -24.69
N LEU A 397 12.93 -15.48 -25.87
CA LEU A 397 12.50 -14.10 -26.06
C LEU A 397 11.39 -14.05 -27.09
N PRO A 398 10.29 -13.32 -26.80
CA PRO A 398 9.20 -13.15 -27.74
C PRO A 398 9.69 -12.42 -28.99
N LEU A 399 9.08 -12.76 -30.13
CA LEU A 399 9.35 -12.14 -31.42
C LEU A 399 8.31 -11.05 -31.72
N ALA A 400 8.65 -10.17 -32.66
CA ALA A 400 7.72 -9.14 -33.14
C ALA A 400 6.55 -9.73 -33.95
N ASP A 401 6.72 -10.91 -34.53
CA ASP A 401 5.71 -11.61 -35.33
C ASP A 401 4.59 -12.19 -34.44
N PRO A 402 3.33 -11.71 -34.61
CA PRO A 402 2.19 -12.19 -33.84
C PRO A 402 1.88 -13.68 -33.98
N THR A 403 2.23 -14.29 -35.11
CA THR A 403 1.93 -15.71 -35.36
C THR A 403 2.77 -16.66 -34.53
N GLN A 404 3.85 -16.16 -33.91
CA GLN A 404 4.80 -16.93 -33.11
C GLN A 404 4.65 -16.67 -31.60
N TRP A 405 3.59 -15.97 -31.19
CA TRP A 405 3.30 -15.72 -29.78
C TRP A 405 2.64 -16.93 -29.13
N HIS A 406 3.13 -17.34 -27.96
CA HIS A 406 2.48 -18.39 -27.18
C HIS A 406 1.24 -17.88 -26.41
N PHE A 407 1.14 -16.56 -26.19
CA PHE A 407 -0.05 -15.88 -25.67
C PHE A 407 -0.49 -14.75 -26.60
N GLY A 408 -1.79 -14.69 -26.90
CA GLY A 408 -2.45 -13.57 -27.58
C GLY A 408 -3.07 -12.56 -26.62
N GLY A 409 -3.68 -11.50 -27.17
CA GLY A 409 -4.44 -10.51 -26.39
C GLY A 409 -3.61 -9.78 -25.33
N LEU A 410 -4.31 -9.33 -24.27
CA LEU A 410 -3.71 -8.56 -23.18
C LEU A 410 -2.69 -9.37 -22.36
N GLU A 411 -2.97 -10.65 -22.12
CA GLU A 411 -2.04 -11.55 -21.43
C GLU A 411 -0.73 -11.69 -22.20
N GLY A 412 -0.81 -11.85 -23.53
CA GLY A 412 0.35 -11.83 -24.41
C GLY A 412 1.09 -10.50 -24.41
N LEU A 413 0.39 -9.36 -24.37
CA LEU A 413 1.02 -8.04 -24.25
C LEU A 413 1.87 -7.94 -22.99
N LEU A 414 1.31 -8.32 -21.83
CA LEU A 414 1.99 -8.30 -20.55
C LEU A 414 3.18 -9.29 -20.52
N ASP A 415 3.01 -10.50 -21.04
CA ASP A 415 4.09 -11.49 -21.16
C ASP A 415 5.28 -10.93 -21.94
N ARG A 416 5.00 -10.37 -23.13
CA ARG A 416 6.06 -9.85 -23.99
C ARG A 416 6.83 -8.73 -23.32
N HIS A 417 6.15 -7.72 -22.79
CA HIS A 417 6.81 -6.60 -22.13
C HIS A 417 7.56 -7.03 -20.87
N PHE A 418 7.06 -8.00 -20.10
CA PHE A 418 7.76 -8.54 -18.95
C PHE A 418 9.07 -9.21 -19.36
N ARG A 419 9.03 -10.16 -20.31
CA ARG A 419 10.22 -10.92 -20.74
C ARG A 419 11.26 -10.01 -21.36
N LEU A 420 10.82 -9.06 -22.18
CA LEU A 420 11.68 -8.10 -22.86
C LEU A 420 12.33 -7.09 -21.90
N LEU A 421 11.56 -6.49 -20.98
CA LEU A 421 12.11 -5.57 -19.98
C LEU A 421 13.08 -6.29 -19.02
N ARG A 422 12.75 -7.53 -18.64
CA ARG A 422 13.64 -8.37 -17.84
C ARG A 422 14.92 -8.67 -18.61
N ALA A 423 14.86 -9.07 -19.87
CA ALA A 423 16.04 -9.34 -20.68
C ALA A 423 16.94 -8.10 -20.85
N ASP A 424 16.33 -6.92 -21.04
CA ASP A 424 17.07 -5.65 -21.15
C ASP A 424 17.84 -5.29 -19.88
N THR A 425 17.19 -5.43 -18.72
CA THR A 425 17.74 -4.98 -17.43
C THR A 425 18.57 -6.04 -16.70
N VAL A 426 18.15 -7.30 -16.78
CA VAL A 426 18.69 -8.43 -16.02
C VAL A 426 19.67 -9.27 -16.85
N GLY A 427 19.56 -9.26 -18.18
CA GLY A 427 20.45 -10.05 -19.07
C GLY A 427 21.93 -9.73 -18.84
N GLN A 428 22.28 -8.44 -18.75
CA GLN A 428 23.67 -8.02 -18.49
C GLN A 428 24.19 -8.49 -17.12
N LEU A 429 23.32 -8.52 -16.11
CA LEU A 429 23.64 -9.00 -14.77
C LEU A 429 23.99 -10.48 -14.80
N ARG A 430 23.11 -11.27 -15.45
CA ARG A 430 23.26 -12.72 -15.57
C ARG A 430 24.54 -13.09 -16.31
N ASP A 431 24.80 -12.48 -17.47
CA ASP A 431 25.93 -12.86 -18.33
C ASP A 431 27.28 -12.51 -17.68
N THR A 432 27.33 -11.39 -16.97
CA THR A 432 28.50 -11.01 -16.16
C THR A 432 28.71 -11.98 -14.99
N ALA A 433 27.65 -12.29 -14.23
CA ALA A 433 27.72 -13.22 -13.11
C ALA A 433 28.15 -14.62 -13.56
N LYS A 434 27.65 -15.09 -14.70
CA LYS A 434 28.00 -16.37 -15.33
C LYS A 434 29.49 -16.46 -15.63
N THR A 435 30.04 -15.40 -16.21
CA THR A 435 31.47 -15.34 -16.57
C THR A 435 32.36 -15.41 -15.34
N GLU A 436 32.03 -14.66 -14.29
CA GLU A 436 32.82 -14.65 -13.04
C GLU A 436 32.64 -15.95 -12.24
N LEU A 437 31.45 -16.54 -12.21
CA LEU A 437 31.19 -17.81 -11.54
C LEU A 437 31.99 -18.95 -12.16
N ALA A 438 32.03 -19.01 -13.51
CA ALA A 438 32.85 -19.98 -14.23
C ALA A 438 34.34 -19.83 -13.90
N ARG A 439 34.84 -18.59 -13.77
CA ARG A 439 36.22 -18.29 -13.36
C ARG A 439 36.52 -18.77 -11.94
N LEU A 440 35.58 -18.59 -11.01
CA LEU A 440 35.73 -19.05 -9.62
C LEU A 440 35.77 -20.58 -9.53
N GLN A 441 34.94 -21.28 -10.30
CA GLN A 441 34.87 -22.74 -10.31
C GLN A 441 36.06 -23.40 -11.02
N ALA A 442 36.61 -22.77 -12.08
CA ALA A 442 37.72 -23.29 -12.88
C ALA A 442 38.88 -22.27 -13.03
N PRO A 443 39.70 -22.03 -11.98
CA PRO A 443 40.74 -21.00 -12.00
C PRO A 443 41.91 -21.28 -12.96
N GLU A 444 42.12 -22.52 -13.40
CA GLU A 444 43.26 -22.91 -14.27
C GLU A 444 42.95 -22.87 -15.78
N ALA A 445 41.69 -22.65 -16.17
CA ALA A 445 41.32 -22.52 -17.57
C ALA A 445 41.80 -21.16 -18.09
N ARG A 446 42.85 -21.13 -18.93
CA ARG A 446 43.30 -19.93 -19.64
C ARG A 446 42.19 -19.45 -20.59
N GLY A 447 41.33 -18.55 -20.12
CA GLY A 447 40.43 -17.76 -20.96
C GLY A 447 41.20 -16.71 -21.77
N PRO A 448 40.61 -16.19 -22.87
CA PRO A 448 41.27 -15.24 -23.74
C PRO A 448 41.68 -13.97 -22.96
N THR A 449 42.88 -13.49 -23.28
CA THR A 449 43.58 -12.32 -22.75
C THR A 449 42.69 -11.23 -22.15
N GLN A 450 43.06 -10.80 -20.92
CA GLN A 450 42.48 -9.68 -20.15
C GLN A 450 42.29 -8.37 -20.94
N GLN A 451 42.91 -8.22 -22.11
CA GLN A 451 42.79 -7.02 -22.97
C GLN A 451 41.51 -6.97 -23.82
N ASN A 452 40.82 -8.09 -24.09
CA ASN A 452 39.57 -8.07 -24.89
C ASN A 452 38.29 -8.02 -24.04
N GLN A 453 38.35 -8.26 -22.73
CA GLN A 453 37.19 -8.26 -21.83
C GLN A 453 36.71 -6.86 -21.39
N GLN A 454 37.53 -5.82 -21.59
CA GLN A 454 37.17 -4.44 -21.26
C GLN A 454 36.19 -3.78 -22.24
N ARG A 455 35.82 -4.43 -23.35
CA ARG A 455 34.91 -3.83 -24.35
C ARG A 455 33.44 -4.17 -24.17
N THR A 456 33.05 -5.13 -23.32
CA THR A 456 31.64 -5.60 -23.26
C THR A 456 30.99 -5.61 -21.87
N SER A 457 31.72 -5.63 -20.74
CA SER A 457 31.10 -5.59 -19.40
C SER A 457 31.44 -4.31 -18.64
N ARG A 458 30.41 -3.53 -18.29
CA ARG A 458 30.50 -2.34 -17.41
C ARG A 458 30.64 -2.71 -15.92
N ALA A 459 30.75 -3.99 -15.55
CA ALA A 459 30.75 -4.44 -14.16
C ALA A 459 32.14 -4.40 -13.49
N PHE A 460 32.16 -4.29 -12.16
CA PHE A 460 33.37 -4.35 -11.35
C PHE A 460 33.40 -5.61 -10.51
N VAL A 461 34.52 -6.32 -10.51
CA VAL A 461 34.72 -7.55 -9.72
C VAL A 461 35.71 -7.27 -8.59
N TYR A 462 35.32 -7.63 -7.37
CA TYR A 462 36.10 -7.53 -6.15
C TYR A 462 36.40 -8.94 -5.63
N GLY A 463 37.68 -9.31 -5.60
CA GLY A 463 38.13 -10.63 -5.18
C GLY A 463 38.31 -10.77 -3.66
N ASN A 464 38.48 -12.03 -3.21
CA ASN A 464 38.74 -12.40 -1.82
C ASN A 464 37.69 -11.82 -0.85
N ALA A 465 36.44 -11.86 -1.28
CA ALA A 465 35.32 -11.40 -0.47
C ALA A 465 35.09 -12.33 0.73
N THR A 466 34.75 -11.78 1.87
CA THR A 466 34.44 -12.52 3.11
C THR A 466 33.37 -11.78 3.88
N ILE A 467 32.38 -12.50 4.41
CA ILE A 467 31.39 -11.93 5.33
C ILE A 467 32.07 -11.82 6.70
N VAL A 468 32.17 -10.61 7.24
CA VAL A 468 32.92 -10.34 8.48
C VAL A 468 32.03 -10.09 9.69
N ASP A 469 30.82 -9.59 9.46
CA ASP A 469 29.88 -9.27 10.54
C ASP A 469 28.43 -9.32 10.04
N VAL A 470 27.50 -9.56 10.94
CA VAL A 470 26.06 -9.62 10.70
C VAL A 470 25.32 -8.92 11.83
N THR A 471 24.34 -8.10 11.46
CA THR A 471 23.50 -7.41 12.43
C THR A 471 22.05 -7.35 11.96
N PHE A 472 21.17 -6.92 12.85
CA PHE A 472 19.75 -6.78 12.56
C PHE A 472 19.27 -5.39 13.00
N THR A 473 18.52 -4.70 12.14
CA THR A 473 17.97 -3.37 12.42
C THR A 473 16.45 -3.35 12.25
N SER A 474 15.76 -2.52 13.04
CA SER A 474 14.30 -2.35 12.95
C SER A 474 13.83 -1.76 11.61
N ARG A 475 14.73 -1.10 10.88
CA ARG A 475 14.42 -0.43 9.62
C ARG A 475 14.71 -1.30 8.40
N ASN A 476 15.91 -1.88 8.32
CA ASN A 476 16.39 -2.56 7.12
C ASN A 476 16.37 -4.09 7.26
N GLY A 477 16.07 -4.63 8.44
CA GLY A 477 16.17 -6.06 8.72
C GLY A 477 17.63 -6.48 8.91
N ILE A 478 17.98 -7.66 8.38
CA ILE A 478 19.34 -8.19 8.46
C ILE A 478 20.30 -7.45 7.52
N GLU A 479 21.48 -7.13 8.04
CA GLU A 479 22.57 -6.45 7.33
C GLU A 479 23.86 -7.23 7.51
N PHE A 480 24.67 -7.32 6.45
CA PHE A 480 25.94 -8.01 6.43
C PHE A 480 27.06 -7.04 6.06
N ALA A 481 28.18 -7.10 6.77
CA ALA A 481 29.42 -6.46 6.32
C ALA A 481 30.23 -7.46 5.50
N ILE A 482 30.53 -7.08 4.25
CA ILE A 482 31.39 -7.85 3.34
C ILE A 482 32.71 -7.12 3.19
N SER A 483 33.80 -7.80 3.54
CA SER A 483 35.17 -7.35 3.32
C SER A 483 35.70 -7.90 2.00
N PHE A 484 36.47 -7.13 1.25
CA PHE A 484 37.11 -7.55 -0.01
C PHE A 484 38.41 -6.76 -0.25
N ASP A 485 39.19 -7.17 -1.25
CA ASP A 485 40.47 -6.51 -1.53
C ASP A 485 40.28 -5.10 -2.10
N GLN A 486 40.99 -4.13 -1.53
CA GLN A 486 40.95 -2.75 -2.00
C GLN A 486 41.45 -2.67 -3.46
N PRO A 487 40.81 -1.89 -4.36
CA PRO A 487 41.29 -1.74 -5.73
C PRO A 487 42.75 -1.25 -5.78
N GLY A 488 43.60 -1.86 -6.61
CA GLY A 488 45.04 -1.59 -6.61
C GLY A 488 45.43 -0.12 -6.88
N ASN A 489 44.62 0.61 -7.64
CA ASN A 489 44.78 2.06 -7.87
C ASN A 489 44.39 2.92 -6.65
N VAL A 490 43.67 2.35 -5.68
CA VAL A 490 43.21 3.00 -4.45
C VAL A 490 44.08 2.60 -3.25
N GLN A 491 44.69 1.41 -3.27
CA GLN A 491 45.63 0.94 -2.23
C GLN A 491 46.79 1.92 -1.97
N ARG A 492 47.28 2.57 -3.04
CA ARG A 492 48.41 3.52 -2.97
C ARG A 492 48.02 4.91 -2.47
N LYS A 493 46.72 5.20 -2.35
CA LYS A 493 46.20 6.50 -1.91
C LYS A 493 46.18 6.60 -0.39
N ASN A 494 46.33 7.80 0.15
CA ASN A 494 46.16 8.04 1.59
C ASN A 494 44.66 8.00 1.99
N LYS A 495 44.35 7.99 3.29
CA LYS A 495 42.98 7.85 3.80
C LYS A 495 42.00 8.91 3.24
N ASN A 496 42.43 10.16 3.13
CA ASN A 496 41.57 11.24 2.62
C ASN A 496 41.33 11.09 1.11
N GLU A 497 42.37 10.78 0.35
CA GLU A 497 42.26 10.51 -1.10
C GLU A 497 41.40 9.28 -1.42
N ARG A 498 41.41 8.27 -0.54
CA ARG A 498 40.51 7.10 -0.65
C ARG A 498 39.06 7.50 -0.38
N LYS A 499 38.84 8.33 0.64
CA LYS A 499 37.51 8.88 0.94
C LYS A 499 36.99 9.70 -0.23
N ASP A 500 37.79 10.60 -0.79
CA ASP A 500 37.43 11.41 -1.95
C ASP A 500 37.15 10.53 -3.18
N TRP A 501 37.93 9.47 -3.38
CA TRP A 501 37.66 8.49 -4.44
C TRP A 501 36.32 7.78 -4.25
N SER A 502 35.98 7.36 -3.03
CA SER A 502 34.70 6.71 -2.76
C SER A 502 33.52 7.63 -3.03
N GLN A 503 33.64 8.92 -2.68
CA GLN A 503 32.58 9.91 -2.90
C GLN A 503 32.41 10.29 -4.38
N ASN A 504 33.51 10.39 -5.12
CA ASN A 504 33.48 10.86 -6.52
C ASN A 504 33.25 9.73 -7.54
N SER A 505 33.69 8.51 -7.26
CA SER A 505 33.64 7.40 -8.22
C SER A 505 32.24 6.82 -8.40
N LYS A 506 31.29 7.11 -7.50
CA LYS A 506 29.94 6.53 -7.44
C LYS A 506 29.91 4.98 -7.40
N ARG A 507 31.05 4.34 -7.07
CA ARG A 507 31.15 2.89 -6.89
C ARG A 507 30.53 2.47 -5.56
N LEU A 508 29.84 1.33 -5.57
CA LEU A 508 29.12 0.79 -4.42
C LEU A 508 28.25 1.88 -3.76
N SER A 509 27.60 2.68 -4.60
CA SER A 509 26.74 3.77 -4.15
C SER A 509 25.48 3.23 -3.47
N ASP A 510 24.78 4.11 -2.74
CA ASP A 510 23.51 3.82 -2.09
C ASP A 510 22.54 3.08 -3.02
N ASP A 511 21.98 1.97 -2.54
CA ASP A 511 21.06 1.08 -3.27
C ASP A 511 21.67 0.39 -4.52
N ALA A 512 23.00 0.39 -4.68
CA ALA A 512 23.66 -0.36 -5.76
C ALA A 512 23.38 -1.86 -5.62
N LEU A 513 23.10 -2.51 -6.75
CA LEU A 513 22.94 -3.96 -6.83
C LEU A 513 24.32 -4.62 -6.96
N VAL A 514 24.57 -5.62 -6.12
CA VAL A 514 25.78 -6.43 -6.14
C VAL A 514 25.42 -7.91 -6.10
N CYS A 515 26.30 -8.78 -6.59
CA CYS A 515 26.14 -10.24 -6.53
C CYS A 515 27.35 -10.87 -5.86
N LEU A 516 27.10 -11.63 -4.79
CA LEU A 516 28.10 -12.44 -4.11
C LEU A 516 28.11 -13.83 -4.76
N LEU A 517 29.25 -14.21 -5.33
CA LEU A 517 29.44 -15.47 -6.03
C LEU A 517 30.37 -16.37 -5.23
N SER A 518 30.01 -17.65 -5.09
CA SER A 518 30.79 -18.66 -4.38
C SER A 518 31.42 -19.66 -5.34
N SER A 519 32.65 -20.09 -5.06
CA SER A 519 33.29 -21.21 -5.77
C SER A 519 32.52 -22.53 -5.64
N LEU A 520 31.57 -22.63 -4.70
CA LEU A 520 30.65 -23.76 -4.58
C LEU A 520 29.51 -23.73 -5.60
N GLY A 521 29.42 -22.67 -6.41
CA GLY A 521 28.44 -22.53 -7.47
C GLY A 521 27.20 -21.71 -7.11
N SER A 522 27.12 -21.10 -5.93
CA SER A 522 25.99 -20.24 -5.53
C SER A 522 26.17 -18.78 -5.99
N ALA A 523 25.06 -18.12 -6.30
CA ALA A 523 24.99 -16.71 -6.63
C ALA A 523 23.90 -16.02 -5.80
N ILE A 524 24.27 -14.94 -5.09
CA ILE A 524 23.38 -14.26 -4.14
C ILE A 524 23.35 -12.75 -4.45
N PHE A 525 22.20 -12.23 -4.82
CA PHE A 525 22.03 -10.80 -5.09
C PHE A 525 21.75 -10.01 -3.80
N LEU A 526 22.51 -8.93 -3.62
CA LEU A 526 22.48 -8.07 -2.44
C LEU A 526 22.36 -6.60 -2.87
N THR A 527 21.85 -5.75 -1.99
CA THR A 527 21.76 -4.30 -2.19
C THR A 527 22.59 -3.58 -1.15
N VAL A 528 23.39 -2.59 -1.58
CA VAL A 528 24.20 -1.75 -0.69
C VAL A 528 23.29 -0.90 0.19
N VAL A 529 23.53 -0.95 1.50
CA VAL A 529 22.77 -0.19 2.51
C VAL A 529 23.47 1.14 2.77
N PRO A 530 22.80 2.29 2.57
CA PRO A 530 23.40 3.59 2.82
C PRO A 530 23.59 3.87 4.32
N GLU A 531 24.60 4.68 4.64
CA GLU A 531 24.80 5.16 6.01
C GLU A 531 23.59 6.01 6.47
N PRO A 532 23.06 5.79 7.67
CA PRO A 532 21.91 6.54 8.16
C PRO A 532 22.24 8.03 8.34
N LYS A 533 21.51 8.91 7.63
CA LYS A 533 21.73 10.37 7.60
C LYS A 533 21.59 11.12 8.95
N ASN A 534 20.95 10.53 9.97
CA ASN A 534 20.70 11.16 11.28
C ASN A 534 20.89 10.18 12.46
N PRO A 535 22.13 9.80 12.80
CA PRO A 535 22.40 8.81 13.84
C PRO A 535 21.99 9.23 15.26
N LYS A 536 21.75 10.53 15.52
CA LYS A 536 21.48 11.06 16.88
C LYS A 536 20.03 10.92 17.36
N LYS A 537 19.03 10.84 16.47
CA LYS A 537 17.62 10.67 16.89
C LYS A 537 17.30 9.21 17.23
N ASP A 538 17.94 8.25 16.57
CA ASP A 538 17.76 6.83 16.83
C ASP A 538 18.53 6.39 18.10
N ALA A 539 19.66 7.04 18.41
CA ALA A 539 20.44 6.81 19.63
C ALA A 539 19.79 7.34 20.93
N ALA A 540 18.65 8.02 20.87
CA ALA A 540 17.95 8.52 22.06
C ALA A 540 17.34 7.39 22.93
N LYS A 541 17.37 6.14 22.45
CA LYS A 541 16.96 4.94 23.18
C LYS A 541 18.11 3.93 23.27
N GLY A 542 19.07 4.16 24.17
CA GLY A 542 19.83 3.07 24.82
C GLY A 542 20.73 2.13 23.99
N GLU A 543 20.95 2.33 22.69
CA GLU A 543 21.87 1.49 21.92
C GLU A 543 23.34 1.88 22.18
N GLN A 544 24.01 1.19 23.11
CA GLN A 544 25.46 1.30 23.35
C GLN A 544 26.33 0.50 22.37
N GLN A 545 25.74 -0.20 21.40
CA GLN A 545 26.49 -0.94 20.39
C GLN A 545 26.80 -0.01 19.20
N THR A 546 28.08 0.22 18.91
CA THR A 546 28.49 0.97 17.71
C THR A 546 27.92 0.30 16.47
N SER A 547 27.02 0.99 15.78
CA SER A 547 26.47 0.58 14.48
C SER A 547 27.55 0.06 13.55
N ILE A 548 27.29 -1.06 12.87
CA ILE A 548 28.16 -1.69 11.86
C ILE A 548 28.65 -0.65 10.81
N HIS A 549 27.79 0.32 10.47
CA HIS A 549 28.08 1.49 9.61
C HIS A 549 29.20 2.43 10.09
N LYS A 550 29.56 2.40 11.39
CA LYS A 550 30.69 3.17 11.93
C LYS A 550 31.98 2.36 11.98
N GLN A 551 31.88 1.04 11.93
CA GLN A 551 33.01 0.13 12.06
C GLN A 551 33.60 -0.22 10.69
N TYR A 552 32.75 -0.32 9.67
CA TYR A 552 33.12 -0.78 8.34
C TYR A 552 32.88 0.33 7.30
N ASP A 553 33.90 0.59 6.49
CA ASP A 553 33.84 1.57 5.41
C ASP A 553 34.76 1.19 4.23
N LEU A 554 34.72 1.98 3.17
CA LEU A 554 35.48 1.76 1.92
C LEU A 554 36.89 2.39 1.92
N TRP A 555 37.30 3.12 2.97
CA TRP A 555 38.46 4.03 2.89
C TRP A 555 39.44 3.98 4.08
N SER A 556 39.03 3.48 5.24
CA SER A 556 39.83 3.49 6.46
C SER A 556 41.01 2.54 6.37
N ASP A 557 40.79 1.31 5.89
CA ASP A 557 41.85 0.34 5.63
C ASP A 557 42.44 0.54 4.22
N GLY A 558 43.75 0.33 4.08
CA GLY A 558 44.47 0.50 2.81
C GLY A 558 44.57 -0.76 1.96
N GLN A 559 44.33 -1.93 2.55
CA GLN A 559 44.40 -3.24 1.89
C GLN A 559 43.01 -3.86 1.70
N ARG A 560 42.07 -3.60 2.61
CA ARG A 560 40.73 -4.16 2.59
C ARG A 560 39.67 -3.04 2.54
N ALA A 561 38.66 -3.21 1.70
CA ALA A 561 37.44 -2.39 1.73
C ALA A 561 36.29 -3.18 2.35
N HIS A 562 35.35 -2.47 2.93
CA HIS A 562 34.13 -3.06 3.48
C HIS A 562 32.89 -2.38 2.92
N VAL A 563 31.88 -3.17 2.61
CA VAL A 563 30.56 -2.70 2.18
C VAL A 563 29.48 -3.35 3.00
N ILE A 564 28.47 -2.58 3.38
CA ILE A 564 27.32 -3.07 4.13
C ILE A 564 26.19 -3.31 3.15
N VAL A 565 25.64 -4.52 3.20
CA VAL A 565 24.68 -5.01 2.22
C VAL A 565 23.55 -5.75 2.91
N LYS A 566 22.41 -5.85 2.22
CA LYS A 566 21.28 -6.69 2.61
C LYS A 566 20.82 -7.55 1.44
N PRO A 567 20.19 -8.71 1.69
CA PRO A 567 19.64 -9.54 0.62
C PRO A 567 18.63 -8.78 -0.25
N ALA A 568 18.71 -8.95 -1.57
CA ALA A 568 17.75 -8.39 -2.51
C ALA A 568 16.44 -9.20 -2.58
N GLN A 569 16.50 -10.48 -2.17
CA GLN A 569 15.38 -11.41 -2.12
C GLN A 569 15.36 -12.15 -0.76
N PRO A 570 14.18 -12.60 -0.27
CA PRO A 570 14.05 -13.22 1.05
C PRO A 570 14.87 -14.51 1.24
N ASP A 571 14.97 -15.33 0.20
CA ASP A 571 15.77 -16.56 0.13
C ASP A 571 17.28 -16.32 0.25
N GLY A 572 17.73 -15.11 -0.07
CA GLY A 572 19.13 -14.71 0.06
C GLY A 572 19.66 -14.81 1.50
N ILE A 573 18.81 -14.70 2.53
CA ILE A 573 19.22 -14.86 3.93
C ILE A 573 19.76 -16.28 4.17
N GLU A 574 19.01 -17.30 3.79
CA GLU A 574 19.40 -18.70 4.01
C GLU A 574 20.65 -19.08 3.22
N LEU A 575 20.78 -18.57 2.00
CA LEU A 575 21.97 -18.80 1.18
C LEU A 575 23.23 -18.22 1.86
N ILE A 576 23.14 -17.00 2.39
CA ILE A 576 24.27 -16.36 3.10
C ILE A 576 24.59 -17.11 4.40
N LEU A 577 23.57 -17.49 5.18
CA LEU A 577 23.76 -18.26 6.42
C LEU A 577 24.41 -19.62 6.13
N ARG A 578 24.08 -20.27 5.01
CA ARG A 578 24.73 -21.51 4.58
C ARG A 578 26.20 -21.30 4.20
N GLU A 579 26.54 -20.21 3.51
CA GLU A 579 27.94 -19.87 3.21
C GLU A 579 28.73 -19.60 4.51
N LEU A 580 28.12 -18.96 5.52
CA LEU A 580 28.71 -18.76 6.85
C LEU A 580 28.98 -20.09 7.58
N SER A 581 28.05 -21.05 7.54
CA SER A 581 28.24 -22.38 8.16
C SER A 581 29.32 -23.24 7.46
N SER A 582 29.70 -22.92 6.21
CA SER A 582 30.56 -23.77 5.37
C SER A 582 32.07 -23.75 5.73
N SER A 583 32.42 -23.28 6.92
CA SER A 583 33.79 -23.33 7.51
C SER A 583 34.90 -22.72 6.64
N GLY A 584 34.58 -21.69 5.83
CA GLY A 584 35.60 -20.91 5.08
C GLY A 584 36.24 -21.61 3.88
N ASN A 585 35.73 -22.77 3.43
CA ASN A 585 36.27 -23.48 2.27
C ASN A 585 35.87 -22.86 0.92
N ALA A 586 34.87 -22.00 0.90
CA ALA A 586 34.39 -21.33 -0.32
C ALA A 586 35.18 -20.05 -0.59
N ARG A 587 35.69 -19.89 -1.82
CA ARG A 587 36.23 -18.61 -2.29
C ARG A 587 35.08 -17.75 -2.80
N LEU A 588 34.96 -16.53 -2.30
CA LEU A 588 33.90 -15.61 -2.71
C LEU A 588 34.46 -14.45 -3.55
N SER A 589 33.69 -14.03 -4.55
CA SER A 589 33.87 -12.76 -5.26
C SER A 589 32.60 -11.92 -5.13
N LEU A 590 32.77 -10.60 -5.04
CA LEU A 590 31.67 -9.65 -5.10
C LEU A 590 31.68 -8.94 -6.45
N VAL A 591 30.56 -8.96 -7.16
CA VAL A 591 30.39 -8.30 -8.46
C VAL A 591 29.44 -7.12 -8.29
N GLU A 592 29.87 -5.94 -8.69
CA GLU A 592 29.05 -4.72 -8.76
C GLU A 592 28.58 -4.48 -10.19
N PHE A 593 27.34 -4.00 -10.32
CA PHE A 593 26.72 -3.65 -11.60
C PHE A 593 26.44 -2.14 -11.67
N PRO A 594 27.40 -1.32 -12.14
CA PRO A 594 27.25 0.12 -12.19
C PRO A 594 26.04 0.55 -13.02
N GLY A 595 25.23 1.44 -12.44
CA GLY A 595 24.06 2.01 -13.12
C GLY A 595 22.82 1.10 -13.14
N VAL A 596 22.91 -0.16 -12.70
CA VAL A 596 21.74 -1.03 -12.54
C VAL A 596 21.20 -0.90 -11.13
N LEU A 597 20.11 -0.15 -10.99
CA LEU A 597 19.42 0.05 -9.71
C LEU A 597 18.19 -0.85 -9.68
N LEU A 598 18.19 -1.85 -8.80
CA LEU A 598 17.05 -2.75 -8.63
C LEU A 598 15.70 -1.99 -8.46
N PRO A 599 15.63 -0.88 -7.70
CA PRO A 599 14.39 -0.11 -7.59
C PRO A 599 13.88 0.54 -8.88
N SER A 600 14.67 0.60 -9.96
CA SER A 600 14.24 1.24 -11.22
C SER A 600 13.41 0.33 -12.12
N PHE A 601 13.53 -1.00 -11.99
CA PHE A 601 12.87 -1.97 -12.87
C PHE A 601 12.09 -3.06 -12.13
N GLN A 602 12.55 -3.50 -10.94
CA GLN A 602 11.88 -4.55 -10.17
C GLN A 602 10.41 -4.20 -9.86
N PRO A 603 10.06 -2.96 -9.46
CA PRO A 603 8.67 -2.64 -9.19
C PRO A 603 7.78 -2.77 -10.44
N THR A 604 8.28 -2.36 -11.61
CA THR A 604 7.55 -2.45 -12.89
C THR A 604 7.31 -3.92 -13.28
N LEU A 605 8.33 -4.77 -13.18
CA LEU A 605 8.21 -6.20 -13.46
C LEU A 605 7.21 -6.88 -12.50
N ARG A 606 7.26 -6.58 -11.20
CA ARG A 606 6.27 -7.08 -10.22
C ARG A 606 4.86 -6.60 -10.52
N ALA A 607 4.72 -5.34 -10.96
CA ALA A 607 3.43 -4.78 -11.33
C ALA A 607 2.83 -5.54 -12.52
N MET A 608 3.62 -5.88 -13.54
CA MET A 608 3.15 -6.69 -14.68
C MET A 608 2.74 -8.11 -14.26
N GLN A 609 3.49 -8.77 -13.39
CA GLN A 609 3.09 -10.09 -12.84
C GLN A 609 1.75 -10.04 -12.09
N ARG A 610 1.46 -8.94 -11.38
CA ARG A 610 0.17 -8.74 -10.71
C ARG A 610 -0.95 -8.39 -11.70
N LEU A 611 -0.62 -7.65 -12.75
CA LEU A 611 -1.58 -7.33 -13.82
C LEU A 611 -1.93 -8.58 -14.62
N SER A 612 -1.03 -9.54 -14.83
CA SER A 612 -1.37 -10.80 -15.50
C SER A 612 -2.29 -11.70 -14.67
N GLU A 613 -2.33 -11.55 -13.34
CA GLU A 613 -3.27 -12.27 -12.48
C GLU A 613 -4.70 -11.72 -12.58
N THR A 614 -4.84 -10.40 -12.72
CA THR A 614 -6.15 -9.72 -12.66
C THR A 614 -6.70 -9.36 -14.04
N LEU A 615 -5.82 -9.14 -15.01
CA LEU A 615 -6.11 -8.59 -16.34
C LEU A 615 -6.93 -7.28 -16.32
N GLU A 616 -6.87 -6.56 -15.19
CA GLU A 616 -7.53 -5.27 -14.99
C GLU A 616 -6.65 -4.13 -15.53
N VAL A 617 -6.58 -4.03 -16.85
CA VAL A 617 -5.89 -2.92 -17.54
C VAL A 617 -6.92 -2.03 -18.23
N PRO A 618 -7.00 -0.73 -17.89
CA PRO A 618 -7.83 0.23 -18.62
C PRO A 618 -7.51 0.22 -20.12
N PHE A 619 -8.52 0.42 -20.96
CA PHE A 619 -8.35 0.50 -22.42
C PHE A 619 -7.81 -0.78 -23.06
N ALA A 620 -7.99 -1.95 -22.43
CA ALA A 620 -7.51 -3.24 -22.96
C ALA A 620 -7.92 -3.50 -24.43
N ASP A 621 -9.15 -3.12 -24.81
CA ASP A 621 -9.66 -3.25 -26.18
C ASP A 621 -8.89 -2.40 -27.21
N VAL A 622 -8.24 -1.32 -26.75
CA VAL A 622 -7.39 -0.43 -27.55
C VAL A 622 -5.94 -0.92 -27.53
N LEU A 623 -5.44 -1.34 -26.38
CA LEU A 623 -4.04 -1.74 -26.16
C LEU A 623 -3.72 -3.12 -26.76
N ALA A 624 -4.67 -4.03 -26.75
CA ALA A 624 -4.50 -5.39 -27.25
C ALA A 624 -5.75 -5.84 -28.04
N PRO A 625 -6.01 -5.22 -29.21
CA PRO A 625 -7.20 -5.51 -30.00
C PRO A 625 -7.18 -6.97 -30.46
N VAL A 626 -8.28 -7.69 -30.24
CA VAL A 626 -8.42 -9.06 -30.75
C VAL A 626 -8.81 -8.99 -32.23
N SER A 627 -7.86 -9.26 -33.12
CA SER A 627 -8.13 -9.40 -34.55
C SER A 627 -9.10 -10.55 -34.78
N THR A 628 -10.31 -10.26 -35.28
CA THR A 628 -11.25 -11.29 -35.72
C THR A 628 -11.07 -11.52 -37.22
N THR A 629 -11.39 -12.73 -37.70
CA THR A 629 -11.37 -13.06 -39.14
C THR A 629 -12.28 -12.15 -39.97
N ALA A 630 -13.26 -11.50 -39.35
CA ALA A 630 -14.20 -10.59 -39.99
C ALA A 630 -13.67 -9.15 -40.16
N ASN A 631 -12.62 -8.74 -39.43
CA ASN A 631 -12.10 -7.37 -39.53
C ASN A 631 -10.62 -7.28 -39.09
N PRO A 632 -9.66 -7.51 -40.01
CA PRO A 632 -8.22 -7.57 -39.69
C PRO A 632 -7.59 -6.18 -39.43
N THR A 633 -8.22 -5.09 -39.86
CA THR A 633 -7.77 -3.70 -39.64
C THR A 633 -8.93 -2.89 -39.08
N ARG A 634 -9.09 -2.88 -37.76
CA ARG A 634 -10.19 -2.16 -37.11
C ARG A 634 -9.72 -0.76 -36.73
N ASP A 635 -10.32 0.28 -37.30
CA ASP A 635 -10.28 1.62 -36.73
C ASP A 635 -11.02 1.56 -35.39
N VAL A 636 -10.30 1.77 -34.29
CA VAL A 636 -10.87 1.73 -32.94
C VAL A 636 -11.36 3.14 -32.58
N GLU A 637 -12.67 3.33 -32.57
CA GLU A 637 -13.25 4.60 -32.11
C GLU A 637 -13.12 4.71 -30.57
N ILE A 638 -12.33 5.69 -30.12
CA ILE A 638 -12.11 5.95 -28.70
C ILE A 638 -13.25 6.82 -28.17
N GLN A 639 -14.12 6.24 -27.35
CA GLN A 639 -15.22 6.95 -26.71
C GLN A 639 -14.74 7.93 -25.64
N ALA A 640 -15.60 8.89 -25.28
CA ALA A 640 -15.36 9.83 -24.19
C ALA A 640 -15.17 9.11 -22.82
N PRO A 641 -14.45 9.74 -21.87
CA PRO A 641 -14.26 9.19 -20.53
C PRO A 641 -15.57 8.81 -19.85
N SER A 642 -15.57 7.72 -19.08
CA SER A 642 -16.79 7.21 -18.44
C SER A 642 -17.52 8.27 -17.63
N TYR A 643 -16.83 9.05 -16.78
CA TYR A 643 -17.43 10.16 -16.03
C TYR A 643 -18.09 11.24 -16.91
N ALA A 644 -17.64 11.42 -18.16
CA ALA A 644 -18.12 12.42 -19.10
C ALA A 644 -19.31 11.91 -19.95
N THR A 645 -19.65 10.63 -19.87
CA THR A 645 -20.81 10.03 -20.56
C THR A 645 -22.15 10.19 -19.82
N ARG A 646 -22.16 10.94 -18.70
CA ARG A 646 -23.37 11.18 -17.93
C ARG A 646 -24.38 11.98 -18.78
N PRO A 647 -25.68 11.62 -18.78
CA PRO A 647 -26.69 12.36 -19.53
C PRO A 647 -26.67 13.86 -19.17
N GLY A 648 -26.62 14.72 -20.20
CA GLY A 648 -26.55 16.17 -20.06
C GLY A 648 -25.22 16.74 -19.57
N PHE A 649 -24.15 15.95 -19.51
CA PHE A 649 -22.83 16.43 -19.08
C PHE A 649 -22.21 17.39 -20.11
N GLN A 650 -21.60 18.45 -19.60
CA GLN A 650 -20.83 19.43 -20.38
C GLN A 650 -19.59 19.85 -19.58
N PHE A 651 -18.47 20.01 -20.26
CA PHE A 651 -17.27 20.63 -19.70
C PHE A 651 -17.43 22.14 -19.69
N ASP A 652 -17.18 22.76 -18.54
CA ASP A 652 -16.97 24.19 -18.40
C ASP A 652 -15.55 24.59 -18.84
N LEU A 653 -15.46 25.24 -20.01
CA LEU A 653 -14.22 25.76 -20.59
C LEU A 653 -13.95 27.21 -20.17
N SER A 654 -14.86 27.88 -19.45
CA SER A 654 -14.68 29.27 -19.02
C SER A 654 -13.47 29.47 -18.10
N THR A 655 -12.97 28.41 -17.48
CA THR A 655 -11.79 28.46 -16.60
C THR A 655 -10.49 28.80 -17.30
N VAL A 656 -10.46 28.72 -18.63
CA VAL A 656 -9.27 29.01 -19.45
C VAL A 656 -9.48 30.18 -20.42
N THR A 657 -10.64 30.83 -20.40
CA THR A 657 -10.90 32.04 -21.20
C THR A 657 -10.26 33.27 -20.55
N THR A 658 -9.86 34.23 -21.38
CA THR A 658 -9.14 35.45 -20.93
C THR A 658 -10.08 36.65 -20.75
N ASP A 659 -11.23 36.63 -21.40
CA ASP A 659 -12.26 37.67 -21.40
C ASP A 659 -13.43 37.36 -20.46
N GLY A 660 -13.42 36.19 -19.82
CA GLY A 660 -14.49 35.72 -18.93
C GLY A 660 -15.72 35.17 -19.67
N GLN A 661 -15.61 34.91 -20.98
CA GLN A 661 -16.68 34.30 -21.76
C GLN A 661 -17.02 32.91 -21.22
N ALA A 662 -18.32 32.66 -21.05
CA ALA A 662 -18.83 31.38 -20.55
C ALA A 662 -18.93 30.36 -21.70
N LEU A 663 -17.95 29.46 -21.79
CA LEU A 663 -17.89 28.42 -22.82
C LEU A 663 -18.21 27.04 -22.24
N ARG A 664 -19.06 26.28 -22.94
CA ARG A 664 -19.43 24.91 -22.55
C ARG A 664 -19.29 23.95 -23.72
N PHE A 665 -18.68 22.81 -23.43
CA PHE A 665 -18.39 21.80 -24.44
C PHE A 665 -19.05 20.46 -24.13
N THR A 666 -19.75 19.88 -25.10
CA THR A 666 -20.33 18.54 -24.98
C THR A 666 -19.40 17.53 -25.67
N PRO A 667 -18.84 16.54 -24.95
CA PRO A 667 -17.90 15.57 -25.51
C PRO A 667 -18.44 14.87 -26.77
N GLY A 668 -17.61 14.77 -27.80
CA GLY A 668 -17.95 14.08 -29.05
C GLY A 668 -18.91 14.83 -29.98
N ARG A 669 -19.21 16.11 -29.72
CA ARG A 669 -19.98 16.97 -30.62
C ARG A 669 -19.18 18.20 -31.04
N ASP A 670 -19.18 18.52 -32.33
CA ASP A 670 -18.63 19.75 -32.91
C ASP A 670 -17.25 20.16 -32.35
N ILE A 671 -16.26 19.27 -32.52
CA ILE A 671 -14.89 19.48 -32.00
C ILE A 671 -14.25 20.72 -32.62
N GLU A 672 -14.41 20.91 -33.94
CA GLU A 672 -13.79 22.00 -34.69
C GLU A 672 -14.41 23.36 -34.32
N GLY A 673 -15.74 23.45 -34.22
CA GLY A 673 -16.43 24.67 -33.77
C GLY A 673 -16.05 25.05 -32.35
N ALA A 674 -16.05 24.09 -31.42
CA ALA A 674 -15.65 24.33 -30.03
C ALA A 674 -14.17 24.72 -29.90
N ALA A 675 -13.28 24.16 -30.74
CA ALA A 675 -11.87 24.54 -30.78
C ALA A 675 -11.67 25.97 -31.31
N ALA A 676 -12.41 26.37 -32.34
CA ALA A 676 -12.36 27.73 -32.87
C ALA A 676 -12.84 28.76 -31.83
N GLU A 677 -13.96 28.50 -31.17
CA GLU A 677 -14.51 29.37 -30.12
C GLU A 677 -13.55 29.46 -28.91
N LEU A 678 -12.96 28.33 -28.52
CA LEU A 678 -11.95 28.31 -27.45
C LEU A 678 -10.70 29.10 -27.83
N ALA A 679 -10.20 28.99 -29.07
CA ALA A 679 -9.04 29.75 -29.53
C ALA A 679 -9.31 31.26 -29.62
N GLU A 680 -10.55 31.67 -29.92
CA GLU A 680 -10.94 33.08 -30.00
C GLU A 680 -10.97 33.75 -28.61
N HIS A 681 -11.47 33.04 -27.59
CA HIS A 681 -11.69 33.59 -26.25
C HIS A 681 -10.59 33.27 -25.22
N SER A 682 -9.59 32.47 -25.60
CA SER A 682 -8.46 32.10 -24.74
C SER A 682 -7.11 32.54 -25.31
N SER A 683 -6.04 32.30 -24.56
CA SER A 683 -4.66 32.50 -25.02
C SER A 683 -4.08 31.29 -25.78
N LEU A 684 -4.91 30.28 -26.07
CA LEU A 684 -4.50 29.10 -26.85
C LEU A 684 -4.54 29.41 -28.34
N ASP A 685 -3.54 28.93 -29.09
CA ASP A 685 -3.68 28.88 -30.54
C ASP A 685 -4.69 27.81 -30.97
N HIS A 686 -5.06 27.80 -32.25
CA HIS A 686 -6.08 26.88 -32.76
C HIS A 686 -5.70 25.40 -32.59
N GLY A 687 -4.43 25.04 -32.79
CA GLY A 687 -3.98 23.65 -32.63
C GLY A 687 -3.96 23.22 -31.17
N GLN A 688 -3.60 24.11 -30.26
CA GLN A 688 -3.68 23.89 -28.82
C GLN A 688 -5.14 23.75 -28.36
N ALA A 689 -6.04 24.62 -28.83
CA ALA A 689 -7.46 24.55 -28.52
C ALA A 689 -8.10 23.24 -29.06
N GLU A 690 -7.76 22.84 -30.28
CA GLU A 690 -8.16 21.57 -30.85
C GLU A 690 -7.66 20.39 -30.00
N ALA A 691 -6.39 20.40 -29.60
CA ALA A 691 -5.83 19.36 -28.73
C ALA A 691 -6.58 19.26 -27.38
N VAL A 692 -6.96 20.39 -26.78
CA VAL A 692 -7.76 20.41 -25.54
C VAL A 692 -9.13 19.76 -25.76
N VAL A 693 -9.90 20.24 -26.74
CA VAL A 693 -11.28 19.78 -27.01
C VAL A 693 -11.31 18.32 -27.46
N SER A 694 -10.36 17.94 -28.30
CA SER A 694 -10.17 16.58 -28.82
C SER A 694 -9.83 15.60 -27.70
N SER A 695 -8.97 16.00 -26.75
CA SER A 695 -8.61 15.18 -25.58
C SER A 695 -9.79 15.00 -24.64
N LEU A 696 -10.55 16.05 -24.34
CA LEU A 696 -11.76 15.96 -23.51
C LEU A 696 -12.84 15.03 -24.09
N SER A 697 -12.80 14.78 -25.40
CA SER A 697 -13.75 13.89 -26.10
C SER A 697 -13.33 12.43 -26.12
N ARG A 698 -12.13 12.07 -25.63
CA ARG A 698 -11.56 10.73 -25.75
C ARG A 698 -11.08 10.22 -24.39
N SER A 699 -11.33 8.96 -24.10
CA SER A 699 -10.88 8.30 -22.88
C SER A 699 -9.37 7.99 -22.89
N LEU A 700 -8.78 7.87 -24.07
CA LEU A 700 -7.33 7.83 -24.28
C LEU A 700 -6.97 8.84 -25.39
N ALA A 701 -6.11 9.81 -25.08
CA ALA A 701 -5.71 10.88 -25.99
C ALA A 701 -4.19 10.98 -26.09
N LEU A 702 -3.70 11.18 -27.31
CA LEU A 702 -2.29 11.45 -27.63
C LEU A 702 -2.18 12.88 -28.15
N ILE A 703 -1.34 13.71 -27.53
CA ILE A 703 -1.08 15.09 -27.97
C ILE A 703 0.38 15.19 -28.41
N GLN A 704 0.58 15.43 -29.70
CA GLN A 704 1.89 15.65 -30.29
C GLN A 704 2.16 17.13 -30.51
N GLY A 705 3.30 17.60 -30.00
CA GLY A 705 3.81 18.94 -30.23
C GLY A 705 5.33 18.96 -30.43
N PRO A 706 5.82 19.46 -31.58
CA PRO A 706 7.24 19.74 -31.75
C PRO A 706 7.81 20.68 -30.66
N PRO A 707 9.14 20.73 -30.48
CA PRO A 707 9.75 21.62 -29.49
C PRO A 707 9.30 23.07 -29.63
N GLY A 708 8.83 23.66 -28.53
CA GLY A 708 8.39 25.06 -28.48
C GLY A 708 6.94 25.33 -28.87
N THR A 709 6.13 24.30 -29.17
CA THR A 709 4.69 24.45 -29.51
C THR A 709 3.76 24.57 -28.30
N GLY A 710 4.31 24.62 -27.09
CA GLY A 710 3.53 24.81 -25.86
C GLY A 710 2.82 23.55 -25.35
N GLU A 711 3.34 22.35 -25.63
CA GLU A 711 2.78 21.07 -25.12
C GLU A 711 2.42 21.10 -23.64
N SER A 712 3.36 21.46 -22.77
CA SER A 712 3.10 21.54 -21.34
C SER A 712 2.12 22.67 -20.98
N TYR A 713 2.03 23.73 -21.78
CA TYR A 713 1.06 24.80 -21.57
C TYR A 713 -0.37 24.30 -21.85
N THR A 714 -0.55 23.54 -22.94
CA THR A 714 -1.79 22.81 -23.26
C THR A 714 -2.15 21.83 -22.13
N GLY A 715 -1.17 21.09 -21.60
CA GLY A 715 -1.33 20.20 -20.45
C GLY A 715 -1.86 20.93 -19.20
N VAL A 716 -1.35 22.12 -18.89
CA VAL A 716 -1.84 22.95 -17.78
C VAL A 716 -3.31 23.35 -17.99
N GLN A 717 -3.71 23.76 -19.20
CA GLN A 717 -5.10 24.14 -19.46
C GLN A 717 -6.07 22.97 -19.28
N LEU A 718 -5.70 21.78 -19.77
CA LEU A 718 -6.45 20.54 -19.53
C LEU A 718 -6.61 20.26 -18.03
N VAL A 719 -5.54 20.41 -17.26
CA VAL A 719 -5.58 20.24 -15.80
C VAL A 719 -6.57 21.21 -15.15
N LYS A 720 -6.57 22.49 -15.54
CA LYS A 720 -7.50 23.50 -14.99
C LYS A 720 -8.96 23.12 -15.26
N ILE A 721 -9.30 22.75 -16.49
CA ILE A 721 -10.65 22.33 -16.88
C ILE A 721 -11.10 21.09 -16.10
N LEU A 722 -10.23 20.09 -15.98
CA LEU A 722 -10.54 18.84 -15.26
C LEU A 722 -10.68 19.08 -13.75
N LEU A 723 -9.84 19.95 -13.15
CA LEU A 723 -9.94 20.30 -11.74
C LEU A 723 -11.24 21.03 -11.40
N ALA A 724 -11.79 21.84 -12.32
CA ALA A 724 -13.10 22.47 -12.16
C ALA A 724 -14.23 21.44 -11.96
N HIS A 725 -14.07 20.23 -12.54
CA HIS A 725 -15.02 19.13 -12.47
C HIS A 725 -14.65 18.04 -11.44
N LYS A 726 -13.56 18.25 -10.66
CA LYS A 726 -13.06 17.24 -9.72
C LYS A 726 -14.13 16.75 -8.75
N LYS A 727 -14.90 17.67 -8.16
CA LYS A 727 -15.94 17.34 -7.16
C LYS A 727 -17.20 16.78 -7.81
N SER A 728 -17.71 17.40 -8.89
CA SER A 728 -18.95 16.98 -9.56
C SER A 728 -18.85 15.62 -10.22
N CYS A 729 -17.67 15.26 -10.73
CA CYS A 729 -17.40 13.98 -11.38
C CYS A 729 -16.68 12.96 -10.49
N ASN A 730 -16.37 13.33 -9.23
CA ASN A 730 -15.60 12.50 -8.29
C ASN A 730 -14.31 11.95 -8.92
N LEU A 731 -13.51 12.83 -9.54
CA LEU A 731 -12.32 12.46 -10.33
C LEU A 731 -11.16 11.94 -9.45
N GLY A 732 -11.19 12.22 -8.16
CA GLY A 732 -10.02 12.07 -7.30
C GLY A 732 -8.91 13.06 -7.68
N PRO A 733 -7.67 12.84 -7.21
CA PRO A 733 -6.52 13.60 -7.71
C PRO A 733 -6.20 13.21 -9.16
N ILE A 734 -5.67 14.18 -9.92
CA ILE A 734 -5.09 13.91 -11.24
C ILE A 734 -3.66 13.39 -11.03
N LEU A 735 -3.33 12.26 -11.64
CA LEU A 735 -1.96 11.72 -11.64
C LEU A 735 -1.16 12.40 -12.74
N CYS A 736 -0.14 13.18 -12.37
CA CYS A 736 0.84 13.72 -13.29
C CYS A 736 2.09 12.82 -13.26
N VAL A 737 2.35 12.16 -14.38
CA VAL A 737 3.40 11.14 -14.49
C VAL A 737 4.44 11.56 -15.53
N CYS A 738 5.71 11.37 -15.18
CA CYS A 738 6.85 11.60 -16.10
C CYS A 738 7.88 10.48 -15.98
N PHE A 739 8.78 10.36 -16.96
CA PHE A 739 9.89 9.41 -16.85
C PHE A 739 10.95 9.88 -15.84
N THR A 740 11.37 11.15 -15.93
CA THR A 740 12.47 11.71 -15.12
C THR A 740 11.96 12.58 -13.95
N ASN A 741 12.80 12.71 -12.89
CA ASN A 741 12.48 13.62 -11.78
C ASN A 741 12.59 15.09 -12.19
N GLN A 742 13.44 15.42 -13.16
CA GLN A 742 13.62 16.80 -13.60
C GLN A 742 12.40 17.30 -14.36
N THR A 743 11.91 16.53 -15.32
CA THR A 743 10.68 16.83 -16.06
C THR A 743 9.50 16.96 -15.10
N LEU A 744 9.38 16.01 -14.16
CA LEU A 744 8.32 16.06 -13.15
C LEU A 744 8.36 17.34 -12.32
N ASP A 745 9.53 17.70 -11.79
CA ASP A 745 9.68 18.90 -10.96
C ASP A 745 9.30 20.16 -11.76
N GLN A 746 9.72 20.26 -13.03
CA GLN A 746 9.36 21.37 -13.93
C GLN A 746 7.86 21.45 -14.24
N SER A 747 7.20 20.31 -14.47
CA SER A 747 5.76 20.28 -14.73
C SER A 747 4.95 20.69 -13.50
N LEU A 748 5.35 20.24 -12.31
CA LEU A 748 4.69 20.63 -11.06
C LEU A 748 4.93 22.10 -10.69
N GLU A 749 6.14 22.64 -10.92
CA GLU A 749 6.42 24.06 -10.72
C GLU A 749 5.55 24.95 -11.62
N ARG A 750 5.39 24.58 -12.89
CA ARG A 750 4.48 25.29 -13.81
C ARG A 750 3.03 25.27 -13.32
N LEU A 751 2.54 24.15 -12.80
CA LEU A 751 1.21 24.07 -12.19
C LEU A 751 1.09 25.00 -10.97
N LEU A 752 2.12 25.11 -10.13
CA LEU A 752 2.13 26.05 -9.01
C LEU A 752 2.10 27.51 -9.49
N ASP A 753 2.88 27.85 -10.53
CA ASP A 753 2.93 29.19 -11.11
C ASP A 753 1.57 29.61 -11.70
N GLU A 754 0.82 28.65 -12.20
CA GLU A 754 -0.51 28.81 -12.81
C GLU A 754 -1.67 28.72 -11.80
N GLY A 755 -1.35 28.79 -10.50
CA GLY A 755 -2.33 28.87 -9.41
C GLY A 755 -2.99 27.54 -9.04
N VAL A 756 -2.42 26.39 -9.44
CA VAL A 756 -2.90 25.07 -9.03
C VAL A 756 -2.33 24.72 -7.65
N PHE A 757 -3.20 24.72 -6.64
CA PHE A 757 -2.82 24.41 -5.26
C PHE A 757 -3.04 22.95 -4.88
N ASN A 758 -2.52 22.56 -3.70
CA ASN A 758 -2.69 21.23 -3.10
C ASN A 758 -2.13 20.09 -3.97
N ILE A 759 -0.90 20.31 -4.42
CA ILE A 759 -0.07 19.34 -5.13
C ILE A 759 0.64 18.46 -4.10
N VAL A 760 0.79 17.17 -4.40
CA VAL A 760 1.65 16.26 -3.63
C VAL A 760 2.68 15.62 -4.56
N ARG A 761 3.97 15.85 -4.29
CA ARG A 761 5.08 15.21 -5.00
C ARG A 761 5.48 13.91 -4.28
N ILE A 762 5.44 12.77 -4.97
CA ILE A 762 6.03 11.49 -4.51
C ILE A 762 7.45 11.28 -5.07
N GLY A 763 8.44 11.12 -4.16
CA GLY A 763 9.80 10.71 -4.51
C GLY A 763 10.89 11.36 -3.65
N GLY A 764 12.10 10.81 -3.62
CA GLY A 764 13.18 11.28 -2.73
C GLY A 764 14.26 12.13 -3.38
N ARG A 765 14.27 12.26 -4.72
CA ARG A 765 15.38 12.84 -5.51
C ARG A 765 15.02 14.19 -6.17
N SER A 766 14.00 14.89 -5.66
CA SER A 766 13.71 16.25 -6.15
C SER A 766 14.83 17.20 -5.74
N LYS A 767 15.19 18.12 -6.62
CA LYS A 767 16.15 19.20 -6.35
C LYS A 767 15.47 20.55 -6.16
N SER A 768 14.15 20.62 -6.37
CA SER A 768 13.37 21.84 -6.22
C SER A 768 13.09 22.14 -4.75
N GLU A 769 13.52 23.32 -4.29
CA GLU A 769 13.18 23.82 -2.96
C GLU A 769 11.70 24.18 -2.86
N ARG A 770 11.08 24.66 -3.96
CA ARG A 770 9.65 25.00 -4.03
C ARG A 770 8.75 23.79 -3.79
N LEU A 771 9.23 22.60 -4.17
CA LEU A 771 8.50 21.35 -4.03
C LEU A 771 8.78 20.61 -2.70
N ALA A 772 9.66 21.14 -1.84
CA ALA A 772 10.04 20.49 -0.59
C ALA A 772 8.84 20.33 0.36
N ASP A 773 8.04 21.39 0.53
CA ASP A 773 6.89 21.42 1.43
C ASP A 773 5.71 20.56 0.96
N VAL A 774 5.62 20.34 -0.35
CA VAL A 774 4.57 19.50 -0.99
C VAL A 774 5.05 18.07 -1.23
N ASN A 775 6.26 17.71 -0.77
CA ASN A 775 6.72 16.33 -0.82
C ASN A 775 5.88 15.46 0.13
N LEU A 776 5.46 14.27 -0.32
CA LEU A 776 4.65 13.35 0.47
C LEU A 776 5.26 13.08 1.87
N ARG A 777 6.60 12.96 1.96
CA ARG A 777 7.29 12.70 3.23
C ARG A 777 7.12 13.83 4.24
N GLU A 778 7.10 15.08 3.78
CA GLU A 778 6.91 16.25 4.63
C GLU A 778 5.43 16.48 4.93
N ALA A 779 4.57 16.28 3.94
CA ALA A 779 3.12 16.39 4.10
C ALA A 779 2.57 15.40 5.14
N VAL A 780 3.07 14.16 5.16
CA VAL A 780 2.68 13.15 6.16
C VAL A 780 3.14 13.51 7.58
N GLN A 781 4.31 14.14 7.74
CA GLN A 781 4.79 14.55 9.06
C GLN A 781 3.93 15.62 9.72
N ARG A 782 3.23 16.42 8.91
CA ARG A 782 2.31 17.47 9.38
C ARG A 782 0.91 16.93 9.70
N LEU A 783 0.63 15.66 9.39
CA LEU A 783 -0.68 15.04 9.59
C LEU A 783 -0.87 14.60 11.04
N ASP A 784 -2.03 14.93 11.61
CA ASP A 784 -2.45 14.39 12.89
C ASP A 784 -2.89 12.93 12.76
N LEU A 785 -2.16 12.05 13.47
CA LEU A 785 -2.53 10.65 13.60
C LEU A 785 -3.78 10.47 14.46
N THR A 786 -4.65 9.54 14.07
CA THR A 786 -5.82 9.13 14.85
C THR A 786 -5.40 8.45 16.15
N LYS A 787 -6.32 8.30 17.11
CA LYS A 787 -6.05 7.58 18.36
C LYS A 787 -5.61 6.14 18.11
N THR A 788 -6.30 5.45 17.18
CA THR A 788 -6.00 4.07 16.77
C THR A 788 -4.60 3.99 16.17
N GLU A 789 -4.26 4.87 15.23
CA GLU A 789 -2.94 4.91 14.60
C GLU A 789 -1.81 5.18 15.60
N LYS A 790 -1.99 6.16 16.50
CA LYS A 790 -1.00 6.48 17.55
C LYS A 790 -0.75 5.27 18.45
N SER A 791 -1.83 4.64 18.91
CA SER A 791 -1.77 3.47 19.80
C SER A 791 -1.12 2.27 19.12
N GLU A 792 -1.57 1.91 17.93
CA GLU A 792 -1.02 0.78 17.17
C GLU A 792 0.44 1.01 16.76
N ARG A 793 0.79 2.21 16.32
CA ARG A 793 2.19 2.54 15.97
C ARG A 793 3.12 2.37 17.16
N LEU A 794 2.73 2.85 18.34
CA LEU A 794 3.54 2.71 19.55
C LEU A 794 3.69 1.23 19.94
N ARG A 795 2.58 0.48 19.97
CA ARG A 795 2.55 -0.95 20.30
C ARG A 795 3.42 -1.77 19.36
N LEU A 796 3.25 -1.60 18.05
CA LEU A 796 3.99 -2.34 17.02
C LEU A 796 5.46 -1.97 17.02
N THR A 797 5.80 -0.68 17.16
CA THR A 797 7.20 -0.25 17.22
C THR A 797 7.93 -0.90 18.38
N LYS A 798 7.30 -0.96 19.57
CA LYS A 798 7.88 -1.66 20.73
C LYS A 798 8.08 -3.15 20.44
N LYS A 799 7.06 -3.85 19.91
CA LYS A 799 7.18 -5.27 19.58
C LYS A 799 8.28 -5.55 18.55
N VAL A 800 8.43 -4.68 17.54
CA VAL A 800 9.53 -4.78 16.57
C VAL A 800 10.88 -4.57 17.23
N GLU A 801 11.01 -3.59 18.14
CA GLU A 801 12.25 -3.38 18.93
C GLU A 801 12.59 -4.60 19.80
N ASP A 802 11.58 -5.22 20.44
CA ASP A 802 11.74 -6.43 21.23
C ASP A 802 12.22 -7.62 20.36
N GLU A 803 11.59 -7.86 19.20
CA GLU A 803 12.01 -8.93 18.28
C GLU A 803 13.39 -8.71 17.65
N VAL A 804 13.72 -7.47 17.30
CA VAL A 804 15.07 -7.14 16.79
C VAL A 804 16.12 -7.48 17.84
N THR A 805 15.82 -7.30 19.12
CA THR A 805 16.72 -7.66 20.23
C THR A 805 16.89 -9.18 20.32
N GLU A 806 15.80 -9.93 20.22
CA GLU A 806 15.83 -11.40 20.19
C GLU A 806 16.65 -11.92 18.99
N LEU A 807 16.40 -11.40 17.79
CA LEU A 807 17.15 -11.76 16.57
C LEU A 807 18.65 -11.47 16.70
N LYS A 808 19.05 -10.34 17.30
CA LYS A 808 20.48 -10.04 17.56
C LYS A 808 21.11 -11.08 18.50
N LEU A 809 20.39 -11.53 19.54
CA LEU A 809 20.88 -12.57 20.46
C LEU A 809 21.00 -13.93 19.77
N ILE A 810 20.03 -14.28 18.92
CA ILE A 810 20.07 -15.52 18.11
C ILE A 810 21.25 -15.50 17.14
N LEU A 811 21.48 -14.38 16.43
CA LEU A 811 22.62 -14.23 15.51
C LEU A 811 23.97 -14.38 16.22
N ARG A 812 24.10 -13.83 17.45
CA ARG A 812 25.28 -14.06 18.28
C ARG A 812 25.44 -15.53 18.61
N SER A 813 24.37 -16.20 19.02
CA SER A 813 24.38 -17.64 19.30
C SER A 813 24.77 -18.47 18.07
N MET A 814 24.35 -18.05 16.88
CA MET A 814 24.76 -18.65 15.61
C MET A 814 26.27 -18.52 15.34
N SER A 815 26.87 -17.37 15.65
CA SER A 815 28.31 -17.16 15.50
C SER A 815 29.15 -18.02 16.46
N GLU A 816 28.56 -18.44 17.58
CA GLU A 816 29.18 -19.29 18.61
C GLU A 816 28.88 -20.80 18.38
N LEU A 817 28.20 -21.19 17.30
CA LEU A 817 27.87 -22.59 17.00
C LEU A 817 29.14 -23.46 16.85
N GLY A 818 29.09 -24.65 17.43
CA GLY A 818 30.24 -25.56 17.48
C GLY A 818 31.31 -25.17 18.50
N SER A 819 31.15 -24.07 19.23
CA SER A 819 31.93 -23.79 20.44
C SER A 819 31.55 -24.75 21.57
N GLN A 820 32.43 -24.86 22.56
CA GLN A 820 32.14 -25.64 23.77
C GLN A 820 30.87 -25.13 24.47
N SER A 821 30.71 -23.81 24.61
CA SER A 821 29.56 -23.18 25.27
C SER A 821 28.23 -23.55 24.59
N SER A 822 28.19 -23.50 23.25
CA SER A 822 27.00 -23.85 22.48
C SER A 822 26.61 -25.33 22.65
N ILE A 823 27.59 -26.23 22.65
CA ILE A 823 27.36 -27.66 22.85
C ILE A 823 26.97 -27.97 24.29
N GLU A 824 27.59 -27.32 25.27
CA GLU A 824 27.23 -27.46 26.68
C GLU A 824 25.78 -27.05 26.92
N GLU A 825 25.34 -25.89 26.40
CA GLU A 825 23.96 -25.42 26.53
C GLU A 825 22.96 -26.41 25.92
N TYR A 826 23.24 -26.91 24.71
CA TYR A 826 22.41 -27.93 24.06
C TYR A 826 22.32 -29.22 24.89
N LEU A 827 23.46 -29.72 25.38
CA LEU A 827 23.50 -30.94 26.18
C LEU A 827 22.78 -30.76 27.52
N ARG A 828 22.86 -29.57 28.13
CA ARG A 828 22.18 -29.28 29.41
C ARG A 828 20.67 -29.44 29.31
N GLU A 829 20.10 -28.98 28.21
CA GLU A 829 18.64 -28.97 27.99
C GLU A 829 18.14 -30.32 27.43
N TRP A 830 18.87 -30.91 26.48
CA TRP A 830 18.37 -32.07 25.70
C TRP A 830 19.04 -33.40 26.03
N HIS A 831 20.27 -33.40 26.56
CA HIS A 831 21.02 -34.61 26.95
C HIS A 831 21.67 -34.48 28.34
N PRO A 832 20.89 -34.32 29.44
CA PRO A 832 21.42 -33.96 30.74
C PRO A 832 22.46 -34.94 31.30
N GLN A 833 22.36 -36.24 30.94
CA GLN A 833 23.32 -37.27 31.32
C GLN A 833 24.71 -37.02 30.71
N HIS A 834 24.76 -36.68 29.42
CA HIS A 834 26.01 -36.36 28.73
C HIS A 834 26.57 -35.01 29.17
N HIS A 835 25.71 -34.04 29.47
CA HIS A 835 26.14 -32.79 30.10
C HIS A 835 26.82 -33.06 31.45
N HIS A 836 26.21 -33.88 32.30
CA HIS A 836 26.79 -34.23 33.59
C HIS A 836 28.14 -34.95 33.43
N GLN A 837 28.26 -35.91 32.52
CA GLN A 837 29.52 -36.64 32.29
C GLN A 837 30.66 -35.78 31.72
N LEU A 838 30.37 -34.72 30.97
CA LEU A 838 31.39 -33.87 30.34
C LEU A 838 31.75 -32.61 31.13
N PHE A 839 30.76 -32.03 31.82
CA PHE A 839 30.87 -30.68 32.40
C PHE A 839 30.58 -30.64 33.91
N SER A 840 30.20 -31.76 34.54
CA SER A 840 30.12 -31.82 36.01
C SER A 840 31.52 -31.89 36.61
N ASN A 841 31.79 -31.03 37.59
CA ASN A 841 33.01 -31.10 38.38
C ASN A 841 32.92 -32.11 39.53
N ILE A 842 31.82 -32.88 39.61
CA ILE A 842 31.56 -33.83 40.69
C ILE A 842 31.65 -35.23 40.09
N ASP A 843 32.59 -36.03 40.60
CA ASP A 843 32.72 -37.44 40.22
C ASP A 843 31.64 -38.31 40.89
N GLU A 844 31.60 -39.61 40.56
CA GLU A 844 30.63 -40.57 41.11
C GLU A 844 30.72 -40.74 42.64
N GLU A 845 31.79 -40.22 43.26
CA GLU A 845 32.08 -40.28 44.70
C GLU A 845 31.79 -38.95 45.42
N GLY A 846 31.32 -37.92 44.70
CA GLY A 846 30.95 -36.62 45.28
C GLY A 846 32.12 -35.65 45.49
N LEU A 847 33.30 -35.93 44.92
CA LEU A 847 34.49 -35.09 45.05
C LEU A 847 34.57 -34.05 43.93
N ILE A 848 34.96 -32.82 44.30
CA ILE A 848 35.11 -31.72 43.34
C ILE A 848 36.46 -31.84 42.63
N THR A 849 36.45 -32.18 41.34
CA THR A 849 37.64 -32.18 40.50
C THR A 849 38.06 -30.75 40.17
N VAL A 850 39.26 -30.35 40.62
CA VAL A 850 39.82 -29.01 40.34
C VAL A 850 40.57 -29.04 39.01
N ASN A 851 39.85 -28.78 37.92
CA ASN A 851 40.44 -28.76 36.59
C ASN A 851 41.18 -27.42 36.35
N ARG A 852 42.51 -27.45 36.18
CA ARG A 852 43.34 -26.25 35.96
C ARG A 852 43.14 -25.57 34.59
N HIS A 853 42.39 -26.21 33.68
CA HIS A 853 42.10 -25.73 32.32
C HIS A 853 40.59 -25.74 32.04
N GLN A 854 39.84 -24.88 32.77
CA GLN A 854 38.42 -24.64 32.49
C GLN A 854 38.22 -24.19 31.03
N GLY A 855 37.31 -24.85 30.30
CA GLY A 855 36.96 -24.49 28.92
C GLY A 855 37.59 -25.36 27.83
N SER A 856 38.16 -26.52 28.17
CA SER A 856 38.76 -27.47 27.21
C SER A 856 38.21 -28.90 27.29
N GLU A 857 37.22 -29.13 28.15
CA GLU A 857 36.62 -30.43 28.48
C GLU A 857 36.12 -31.16 27.23
N LEU A 858 35.46 -30.44 26.33
CA LEU A 858 34.94 -31.00 25.08
C LEU A 858 36.07 -31.43 24.13
N GLN A 859 37.13 -30.62 24.03
CA GLN A 859 38.31 -30.93 23.21
C GLN A 859 39.12 -32.09 23.81
N GLN A 860 39.22 -32.17 25.14
CA GLN A 860 39.85 -33.30 25.84
C GLN A 860 39.10 -34.60 25.56
N TRP A 861 37.76 -34.60 25.62
CA TRP A 861 36.95 -35.78 25.29
C TRP A 861 37.11 -36.21 23.82
N LEU A 862 37.09 -35.25 22.89
CA LEU A 862 37.30 -35.51 21.46
C LEU A 862 38.67 -36.13 21.16
N ASN A 863 39.70 -35.73 21.92
CA ASN A 863 41.09 -36.14 21.72
C ASN A 863 41.55 -37.32 22.60
N ALA A 864 40.76 -37.75 23.58
CA ALA A 864 41.14 -38.82 24.51
C ALA A 864 41.34 -40.19 23.83
N VAL A 865 42.29 -40.98 24.36
CA VAL A 865 42.87 -42.19 23.75
C VAL A 865 41.83 -43.32 23.57
N PRO A 866 41.83 -44.09 22.45
CA PRO A 866 40.76 -45.04 22.13
C PRO A 866 40.75 -46.30 23.02
N TRP A 867 39.56 -46.72 23.47
CA TRP A 867 39.31 -48.09 23.91
C TRP A 867 38.73 -48.92 22.73
N GLY A 868 39.40 -50.03 22.40
CA GLY A 868 38.87 -51.19 21.64
C GLY A 868 38.14 -50.97 20.29
N GLN A 869 38.79 -51.34 19.18
CA GLN A 869 38.21 -51.36 17.82
C GLN A 869 37.26 -52.55 17.56
N LYS A 870 36.02 -52.61 18.06
CA LYS A 870 35.09 -53.69 17.62
C LYS A 870 33.62 -53.36 17.35
N LYS A 871 33.07 -52.18 17.69
CA LYS A 871 31.64 -51.89 17.41
C LYS A 871 31.44 -50.49 16.80
N ARG A 872 30.67 -50.41 15.72
CA ARG A 872 30.19 -49.16 15.11
C ARG A 872 28.73 -48.99 15.49
N ARG A 873 28.44 -48.32 16.60
CA ARG A 873 27.05 -48.06 16.99
C ARG A 873 26.46 -46.93 16.12
N PRO A 874 25.18 -47.02 15.72
CA PRO A 874 24.46 -45.88 15.14
C PRO A 874 24.25 -44.79 16.19
N VAL A 875 24.01 -43.54 15.74
CA VAL A 875 23.86 -42.36 16.63
C VAL A 875 22.76 -42.58 17.68
N ALA A 876 21.62 -43.14 17.30
CA ALA A 876 20.52 -43.47 18.21
C ALA A 876 20.91 -44.39 19.39
N ARG A 877 21.97 -45.21 19.24
CA ARG A 877 22.52 -46.03 20.35
C ARG A 877 23.64 -45.34 21.11
N LEU A 878 24.23 -44.29 20.56
CA LEU A 878 25.26 -43.48 21.20
C LEU A 878 24.66 -42.37 22.07
N GLU A 879 23.47 -41.88 21.74
CA GLU A 879 22.71 -40.89 22.54
C GLU A 879 22.42 -41.34 23.98
N ASN A 880 22.35 -42.66 24.22
CA ASN A 880 22.09 -43.22 25.55
C ASN A 880 23.30 -44.00 26.12
N ALA A 881 24.46 -43.93 25.46
CA ALA A 881 25.66 -44.65 25.87
C ALA A 881 26.56 -43.77 26.74
N ASP A 882 27.28 -44.41 27.66
CA ASP A 882 28.33 -43.79 28.45
C ASP A 882 29.47 -43.26 27.54
N LEU A 883 29.82 -42.00 27.71
CA LEU A 883 30.81 -41.27 26.91
C LEU A 883 32.24 -41.84 27.07
N ASN A 884 32.52 -42.51 28.19
CA ASN A 884 33.80 -43.15 28.47
C ASN A 884 34.01 -44.42 27.63
N GLN A 885 32.92 -45.06 27.17
CA GLN A 885 32.94 -46.31 26.40
C GLN A 885 32.92 -46.09 24.88
N MET A 886 33.22 -44.87 24.41
CA MET A 886 33.16 -44.49 23.00
C MET A 886 34.53 -44.44 22.35
N THR A 887 34.61 -44.90 21.09
CA THR A 887 35.81 -44.72 20.26
C THR A 887 35.92 -43.26 19.76
N ALA A 888 37.12 -42.79 19.42
CA ALA A 888 37.33 -41.44 18.87
C ALA A 888 36.54 -41.14 17.57
N ARG A 889 36.12 -42.17 16.82
CA ARG A 889 35.22 -42.01 15.66
C ARG A 889 33.76 -41.89 16.07
N GLU A 890 33.31 -42.65 17.09
CA GLU A 890 31.97 -42.53 17.67
C GLU A 890 31.79 -41.16 18.33
N ARG A 891 32.78 -40.68 19.09
CA ARG A 891 32.78 -39.34 19.70
C ARG A 891 32.64 -38.22 18.68
N ARG A 892 33.44 -38.25 17.60
CA ARG A 892 33.32 -37.28 16.50
C ARG A 892 31.98 -37.36 15.77
N ARG A 893 31.40 -38.54 15.63
CA ARG A 893 30.07 -38.72 15.02
C ARG A 893 28.98 -38.15 15.90
N LEU A 894 29.03 -38.43 17.20
CA LEU A 894 28.07 -37.92 18.18
C LEU A 894 28.18 -36.41 18.35
N TYR A 895 29.41 -35.87 18.40
CA TYR A 895 29.66 -34.43 18.38
C TYR A 895 29.07 -33.76 17.14
N ARG A 896 29.30 -34.30 15.93
CA ARG A 896 28.70 -33.75 14.71
C ARG A 896 27.17 -33.79 14.76
N PHE A 897 26.61 -34.84 15.36
CA PHE A 897 25.17 -34.92 15.56
C PHE A 897 24.68 -33.83 16.53
N TRP A 898 25.29 -33.67 17.70
CA TRP A 898 24.96 -32.60 18.64
C TRP A 898 25.12 -31.22 18.02
N ALA A 899 26.22 -30.96 17.30
CA ALA A 899 26.46 -29.70 16.62
C ALA A 899 25.40 -29.43 15.54
N SER A 900 25.05 -30.44 14.73
CA SER A 900 23.99 -30.33 13.72
C SER A 900 22.62 -30.08 14.35
N GLU A 901 22.34 -30.68 15.50
CA GLU A 901 21.05 -30.56 16.17
C GLU A 901 20.93 -29.23 16.91
N ALA A 902 22.00 -28.77 17.56
CA ALA A 902 22.12 -27.42 18.12
C ALA A 902 21.96 -26.35 17.03
N GLU A 903 22.64 -26.51 15.88
CA GLU A 903 22.46 -25.63 14.72
C GLU A 903 21.01 -25.62 14.23
N ARG A 904 20.37 -26.79 14.12
CA ARG A 904 18.97 -26.92 13.70
C ARG A 904 18.03 -26.15 14.64
N LEU A 905 18.22 -26.27 15.96
CA LEU A 905 17.39 -25.58 16.95
C LEU A 905 17.55 -24.06 16.89
N VAL A 906 18.79 -23.56 16.82
CA VAL A 906 19.07 -22.12 16.72
C VAL A 906 18.52 -21.56 15.40
N ARG A 907 18.70 -22.28 14.28
CA ARG A 907 18.16 -21.90 12.97
C ARG A 907 16.63 -21.86 12.98
N ASN A 908 15.97 -22.83 13.62
CA ASN A 908 14.51 -22.80 13.76
C ASN A 908 14.02 -21.62 14.60
N LYS A 909 14.70 -21.30 15.72
CA LYS A 909 14.41 -20.09 16.50
C LYS A 909 14.55 -18.83 15.64
N PHE A 910 15.63 -18.72 14.86
CA PHE A 910 15.85 -17.62 13.93
C PHE A 910 14.70 -17.47 12.93
N HIS A 911 14.24 -18.56 12.33
CA HIS A 911 13.13 -18.52 11.37
C HIS A 911 11.82 -18.05 11.97
N ILE A 912 11.48 -18.53 13.18
CA ILE A 912 10.26 -18.14 13.88
C ILE A 912 10.30 -16.64 14.22
N ALA A 913 11.41 -16.17 14.80
CA ALA A 913 11.61 -14.77 15.14
C ALA A 913 11.60 -13.86 13.90
N LEU A 914 12.25 -14.29 12.81
CA LEU A 914 12.27 -13.56 11.53
C LEU A 914 10.87 -13.45 10.92
N ALA A 915 10.07 -14.52 10.97
CA ALA A 915 8.68 -14.51 10.50
C ALA A 915 7.82 -13.52 11.33
N SER A 916 7.95 -13.55 12.66
CA SER A 916 7.29 -12.63 13.59
C SER A 916 7.67 -11.17 13.33
N TYR A 917 8.97 -10.89 13.16
CA TYR A 917 9.47 -9.57 12.78
C TYR A 917 8.86 -9.08 11.46
N ASN A 918 8.85 -9.93 10.42
CA ASN A 918 8.31 -9.58 9.10
C ASN A 918 6.81 -9.24 9.17
N GLU A 919 6.02 -10.01 9.93
CA GLU A 919 4.60 -9.75 10.12
C GLU A 919 4.37 -8.41 10.86
N LEU A 920 5.09 -8.18 11.96
CA LEU A 920 5.01 -6.93 12.72
C LEU A 920 5.43 -5.72 11.87
N LYS A 921 6.46 -5.90 11.04
CA LYS A 921 6.95 -4.87 10.12
C LYS A 921 5.93 -4.53 9.05
N GLU A 922 5.25 -5.52 8.47
CA GLU A 922 4.18 -5.33 7.50
C GLU A 922 3.01 -4.55 8.12
N GLN A 923 2.59 -4.91 9.33
CA GLN A 923 1.54 -4.18 10.06
C GLN A 923 1.93 -2.71 10.33
N LEU A 924 3.20 -2.45 10.67
CA LEU A 924 3.70 -1.09 10.86
C LEU A 924 3.71 -0.29 9.54
N ASP A 925 4.08 -0.93 8.43
CA ASP A 925 4.04 -0.34 7.09
C ASP A 925 2.61 -0.03 6.65
N CYS A 926 1.60 -0.83 7.03
CA CYS A 926 0.19 -0.50 6.80
C CYS A 926 -0.23 0.84 7.44
N ILE A 927 0.28 1.18 8.63
CA ILE A 927 0.01 2.48 9.27
C ILE A 927 0.63 3.61 8.45
N ARG A 928 1.86 3.43 7.95
CA ARG A 928 2.49 4.41 7.05
C ARG A 928 1.64 4.61 5.79
N ILE A 929 1.24 3.52 5.13
CA ILE A 929 0.41 3.54 3.92
C ILE A 929 -0.91 4.29 4.19
N GLU A 930 -1.57 4.04 5.32
CA GLU A 930 -2.81 4.74 5.70
C GLU A 930 -2.62 6.27 5.79
N THR A 931 -1.53 6.71 6.41
CA THR A 931 -1.22 8.14 6.56
C THR A 931 -0.89 8.79 5.21
N GLU A 932 -0.10 8.11 4.38
CA GLU A 932 0.23 8.55 3.02
C GLU A 932 -1.04 8.64 2.16
N GLN A 933 -1.92 7.64 2.24
CA GLN A 933 -3.16 7.59 1.47
C GLN A 933 -4.11 8.74 1.81
N ARG A 934 -4.20 9.14 3.09
CA ARG A 934 -5.03 10.29 3.50
C ARG A 934 -4.54 11.60 2.89
N VAL A 935 -3.22 11.81 2.88
CA VAL A 935 -2.61 12.98 2.21
C VAL A 935 -2.91 12.95 0.72
N LEU A 936 -2.68 11.81 0.06
CA LEU A 936 -2.87 11.68 -1.39
C LEU A 936 -4.33 11.86 -1.83
N ARG A 937 -5.29 11.37 -1.06
CA ARG A 937 -6.73 11.54 -1.36
C ARG A 937 -7.20 12.99 -1.32
N GLN A 938 -6.57 13.80 -0.47
CA GLN A 938 -6.92 15.21 -0.36
C GLN A 938 -6.31 16.03 -1.49
N ALA A 939 -5.21 15.57 -2.11
CA ALA A 939 -4.50 16.27 -3.15
C ALA A 939 -5.37 16.57 -4.39
N ASN A 940 -5.06 17.66 -5.09
CA ASN A 940 -5.58 17.96 -6.42
C ASN A 940 -4.75 17.27 -7.50
N ILE A 941 -3.41 17.33 -7.35
CA ILE A 941 -2.44 16.73 -8.25
C ILE A 941 -1.52 15.82 -7.45
N ILE A 942 -1.25 14.63 -7.97
CA ILE A 942 -0.16 13.78 -7.48
C ILE A 942 0.89 13.71 -8.58
N GLY A 943 2.05 14.28 -8.31
CA GLY A 943 3.20 14.22 -9.20
C GLY A 943 4.11 13.05 -8.84
N ILE A 944 4.39 12.18 -9.79
CA ILE A 944 5.21 10.99 -9.57
C ILE A 944 5.94 10.54 -10.85
N THR A 945 7.11 9.92 -10.72
CA THR A 945 7.76 9.30 -11.88
C THR A 945 7.14 7.92 -12.19
N THR A 946 7.24 7.42 -13.41
CA THR A 946 6.72 6.07 -13.77
C THR A 946 7.30 4.96 -12.88
N SER A 947 8.60 4.99 -12.63
CA SER A 947 9.28 4.09 -11.68
C SER A 947 8.80 4.27 -10.24
N GLY A 948 8.53 5.51 -9.84
CA GLY A 948 7.95 5.83 -8.53
C GLY A 948 6.54 5.28 -8.39
N LEU A 949 5.73 5.34 -9.45
CA LEU A 949 4.37 4.81 -9.51
C LEU A 949 4.39 3.30 -9.32
N ALA A 950 5.21 2.58 -10.10
CA ALA A 950 5.32 1.13 -9.97
C ALA A 950 5.73 0.69 -8.54
N ARG A 951 6.59 1.47 -7.86
CA ARG A 951 6.97 1.24 -6.45
C ARG A 951 5.83 1.47 -5.46
N ASN A 952 4.91 2.37 -5.76
CA ASN A 952 3.81 2.76 -4.87
C ASN A 952 2.44 2.32 -5.42
N LEU A 953 2.41 1.28 -6.27
CA LEU A 953 1.21 0.85 -6.99
C LEU A 953 0.05 0.53 -6.05
N ASP A 954 0.32 -0.20 -4.96
CA ASP A 954 -0.70 -0.60 -3.98
C ASP A 954 -1.30 0.59 -3.21
N LEU A 955 -0.50 1.63 -2.99
CA LEU A 955 -0.95 2.88 -2.39
C LEU A 955 -1.82 3.66 -3.38
N LEU A 956 -1.34 3.84 -4.61
CA LEU A 956 -2.00 4.67 -5.63
C LEU A 956 -3.32 4.07 -6.13
N ARG A 957 -3.41 2.74 -6.24
CA ARG A 957 -4.68 2.03 -6.54
C ARG A 957 -5.81 2.37 -5.56
N ARG A 958 -5.49 2.81 -4.33
CA ARG A 958 -6.48 3.15 -3.29
C ARG A 958 -6.88 4.64 -3.25
N VAL A 959 -6.26 5.46 -4.08
CA VAL A 959 -6.50 6.91 -4.14
C VAL A 959 -7.67 7.27 -5.07
N ASN A 960 -8.10 6.34 -5.93
CA ASN A 960 -9.20 6.51 -6.90
C ASN A 960 -8.97 7.70 -7.86
N ALA A 961 -7.79 7.73 -8.48
CA ALA A 961 -7.50 8.72 -9.52
C ALA A 961 -8.09 8.27 -10.86
N LYS A 962 -8.99 9.07 -11.43
CA LYS A 962 -9.64 8.78 -12.72
C LYS A 962 -8.91 9.35 -13.92
N VAL A 963 -8.05 10.34 -13.70
CA VAL A 963 -7.33 11.05 -14.75
C VAL A 963 -5.84 10.79 -14.60
N LEU A 964 -5.21 10.35 -15.69
CA LEU A 964 -3.77 10.23 -15.84
C LEU A 964 -3.31 11.23 -16.91
N LEU A 965 -2.37 12.10 -16.56
CA LEU A 965 -1.65 12.97 -17.48
C LEU A 965 -0.18 12.52 -17.51
N CYS A 966 0.30 12.08 -18.67
CA CYS A 966 1.70 11.71 -18.86
C CYS A 966 2.40 12.76 -19.73
N GLU A 967 3.33 13.51 -19.16
CA GLU A 967 4.20 14.44 -19.90
C GLU A 967 5.47 13.71 -20.37
N GLU A 968 6.03 14.13 -21.49
CA GLU A 968 7.16 13.49 -22.17
C GLU A 968 6.91 11.99 -22.43
N ALA A 969 5.68 11.66 -22.85
CA ALA A 969 5.26 10.28 -23.09
C ALA A 969 6.09 9.57 -24.17
N GLY A 970 6.72 10.30 -25.09
CA GLY A 970 7.67 9.78 -26.07
C GLY A 970 8.93 9.15 -25.45
N GLU A 971 9.35 9.59 -24.26
CA GLU A 971 10.49 9.03 -23.53
C GLU A 971 10.13 7.81 -22.65
N VAL A 972 8.82 7.55 -22.44
CA VAL A 972 8.35 6.53 -21.52
C VAL A 972 8.26 5.15 -22.21
N PRO A 973 8.94 4.10 -21.71
CA PRO A 973 8.76 2.75 -22.22
C PRO A 973 7.30 2.28 -22.05
N GLU A 974 6.74 1.59 -23.04
CA GLU A 974 5.38 1.05 -22.98
C GLU A 974 5.14 0.17 -21.75
N SER A 975 6.12 -0.64 -21.35
CA SER A 975 6.07 -1.46 -20.14
C SER A 975 5.85 -0.63 -18.86
N HIS A 976 6.41 0.58 -18.79
CA HIS A 976 6.20 1.49 -17.67
C HIS A 976 4.81 2.12 -17.73
N LEU A 977 4.34 2.50 -18.92
CA LEU A 977 3.01 3.09 -19.10
C LEU A 977 1.88 2.10 -18.77
N LEU A 978 1.99 0.83 -19.18
CA LEU A 978 1.03 -0.22 -18.83
C LEU A 978 0.85 -0.34 -17.31
N THR A 979 1.92 -0.18 -16.54
CA THR A 979 1.85 -0.19 -15.07
C THR A 979 1.29 1.11 -14.47
N ALA A 980 1.34 2.21 -15.21
CA ALA A 980 0.78 3.51 -14.82
C ALA A 980 -0.73 3.62 -15.02
N LEU A 981 -1.30 2.82 -15.93
CA LEU A 981 -2.74 2.70 -16.16
C LEU A 981 -3.41 1.96 -15.00
N LEU A 982 -3.63 2.67 -13.88
CA LEU A 982 -4.31 2.11 -12.72
C LEU A 982 -5.77 1.73 -13.09
N PRO A 983 -6.36 0.68 -12.49
CA PRO A 983 -7.73 0.25 -12.80
C PRO A 983 -8.81 1.34 -12.65
N SER A 984 -8.55 2.38 -11.85
CA SER A 984 -9.46 3.51 -11.68
C SER A 984 -9.40 4.56 -12.79
N VAL A 985 -8.41 4.51 -13.68
CA VAL A 985 -8.22 5.49 -14.76
C VAL A 985 -9.32 5.33 -15.80
N GLU A 986 -10.08 6.40 -16.00
CA GLU A 986 -11.13 6.51 -17.02
C GLU A 986 -10.73 7.46 -18.16
N HIS A 987 -9.69 8.29 -17.94
CA HIS A 987 -9.18 9.27 -18.89
C HIS A 987 -7.64 9.33 -18.82
N ALA A 988 -6.95 8.95 -19.89
CA ALA A 988 -5.50 9.03 -20.01
C ALA A 988 -5.12 10.00 -21.14
N ILE A 989 -4.30 10.99 -20.82
CA ILE A 989 -3.80 12.00 -21.77
C ILE A 989 -2.28 11.88 -21.79
N LEU A 990 -1.72 11.52 -22.94
CA LEU A 990 -0.29 11.33 -23.15
C LEU A 990 0.23 12.45 -24.05
N ILE A 991 1.14 13.27 -23.53
CA ILE A 991 1.71 14.42 -24.21
C ILE A 991 3.19 14.16 -24.48
N GLY A 992 3.65 14.38 -25.71
CA GLY A 992 5.08 14.39 -26.02
C GLY A 992 5.36 14.30 -27.52
N ASP A 993 6.60 13.96 -27.87
CA ASP A 993 7.03 13.93 -29.27
C ASP A 993 7.88 12.69 -29.57
N HIS A 994 7.41 11.85 -30.48
CA HIS A 994 8.11 10.63 -30.90
C HIS A 994 9.36 10.91 -31.75
N GLN A 995 9.54 12.16 -32.20
CA GLN A 995 10.72 12.61 -32.94
C GLN A 995 11.82 13.16 -32.02
N GLN A 996 11.52 13.35 -30.72
CA GLN A 996 12.51 13.78 -29.73
C GLN A 996 13.19 12.56 -29.08
N LEU A 997 13.53 12.65 -27.79
CA LEU A 997 14.22 11.59 -27.06
C LEU A 997 13.32 10.36 -26.95
N ARG A 998 13.91 9.19 -27.20
CA ARG A 998 13.26 7.89 -27.13
C ARG A 998 13.66 7.15 -25.85
N PRO A 999 12.90 6.12 -25.43
CA PRO A 999 13.26 5.33 -24.27
C PRO A 999 14.63 4.67 -24.45
N HIS A 1000 15.52 4.83 -23.47
CA HIS A 1000 16.85 4.22 -23.50
C HIS A 1000 16.76 2.72 -23.18
N VAL A 1001 17.21 1.89 -24.13
CA VAL A 1001 17.31 0.42 -23.99
C VAL A 1001 18.77 0.05 -23.74
N GLN A 1002 19.04 -0.76 -22.71
CA GLN A 1002 20.40 -1.14 -22.34
C GLN A 1002 21.02 -2.14 -23.31
N ASN A 1003 20.21 -3.03 -23.87
CA ASN A 1003 20.60 -4.07 -24.81
C ASN A 1003 20.31 -3.64 -26.26
N TYR A 1004 21.36 -3.42 -27.06
CA TYR A 1004 21.24 -2.99 -28.45
C TYR A 1004 20.43 -3.98 -29.31
N ASP A 1005 20.54 -5.28 -29.06
CA ASP A 1005 19.82 -6.31 -29.84
C ASP A 1005 18.29 -6.19 -29.69
N LEU A 1006 17.85 -5.62 -28.57
CA LEU A 1006 16.45 -5.36 -28.21
C LEU A 1006 15.95 -3.99 -28.71
N SER A 1007 16.84 -3.15 -29.25
CA SER A 1007 16.48 -1.86 -29.84
C SER A 1007 15.77 -2.01 -31.20
N THR A 1008 14.95 -1.02 -31.56
CA THR A 1008 14.31 -0.93 -32.89
C THR A 1008 15.32 -0.69 -34.01
N GLU A 1009 16.56 -0.30 -33.68
CA GLU A 1009 17.65 -0.06 -34.64
C GLU A 1009 18.38 -1.36 -35.03
N SER A 1010 18.12 -2.47 -34.33
CA SER A 1010 18.71 -3.77 -34.65
C SER A 1010 18.02 -4.41 -35.87
N ARG A 1011 18.80 -5.02 -36.77
CA ARG A 1011 18.29 -5.67 -37.99
C ARG A 1011 17.38 -6.89 -37.71
N GLY A 1012 17.29 -7.34 -36.46
CA GLY A 1012 16.43 -8.45 -36.01
C GLY A 1012 15.37 -8.02 -34.98
N ALA A 1013 14.95 -6.75 -35.03
CA ALA A 1013 14.15 -6.04 -34.04
C ALA A 1013 13.15 -6.91 -33.25
N ARG A 1014 13.45 -7.11 -31.94
CA ARG A 1014 12.56 -7.74 -30.95
C ARG A 1014 11.81 -6.73 -30.05
N GLY A 1015 11.99 -5.43 -30.29
CA GLY A 1015 11.01 -4.37 -30.00
C GLY A 1015 10.78 -3.97 -28.55
N VAL A 1016 11.82 -3.60 -27.79
CA VAL A 1016 11.67 -3.09 -26.39
C VAL A 1016 11.58 -1.57 -26.32
N SER A 1017 12.01 -0.88 -27.39
CA SER A 1017 12.07 0.60 -27.50
C SER A 1017 10.79 1.23 -28.04
N LYS A 1018 9.69 0.46 -28.20
CA LYS A 1018 8.41 1.07 -28.57
C LYS A 1018 7.82 1.77 -27.35
N ALA A 1019 7.53 3.06 -27.50
CA ALA A 1019 6.61 3.78 -26.64
C ALA A 1019 5.21 3.56 -27.20
N LEU A 1020 4.19 3.39 -26.34
CA LEU A 1020 2.78 3.39 -26.75
C LEU A 1020 2.40 4.66 -27.54
N TYR A 1021 3.16 5.73 -27.31
CA TYR A 1021 3.07 7.03 -27.96
C TYR A 1021 3.55 7.03 -29.42
N ALA A 1022 4.40 6.08 -29.82
CA ALA A 1022 5.07 6.04 -31.12
C ALA A 1022 4.60 4.89 -32.04
N GLY A 1023 3.67 4.05 -31.56
CA GLY A 1023 3.04 2.97 -32.33
C GLY A 1023 1.58 3.31 -32.56
#